data_AF-A0A4Q4VZB3-F1
#
_entry.id   AF-A0A4Q4VZB3-F1
#
_cell.length_a   1.000
_cell.length_b   1.000
_cell.length_c   1.000
_cell.angle_alpha   90.00
_cell.angle_beta   90.00
_cell.angle_gamma   90.00
#
_symmetry.space_group_name_H-M   'P 1'
#
loop_
_entity.id
_entity.type
_entity.pdbx_description
1 polymer ?
#
loop_
_entity_poly.entity_id
_entity_poly.type
_entity_poly.pdbx_seq_one_letter_code
_entity_poly.pdbx_strand_id
1 'polypeptide(L)'
;MLAACSLAFLANAQLARNARAFLTVPSKDLADALKDSFQLTSVPADPSFRLVHDVTITVFNETAGLDILGHNPSYEDVLETLPITLKAPIYVPSINSIIFSPIATDVYEQQLLNLTDLPPSVRNFSTNLPIYGVNGGQYYNGALYWAVAAGAHFPDPHNSSKIVLRSPGVARVDPVTAEAEFVVNNYFGAPFNSPDKLAISRRTSDIFFADPWFGYGMDLTTIASRSPPMVYRFRPSTGQTSVVDNMVEQSNGIVLSADESILYITELGYTDFDEAPADGSRPRFDINHRGARNVYAFDTVFTPADYQLTNRRPIYFPAEDLVDGLLATALRDPSDRMSFYVFGAAGTGVNILTPYDELLRIPQVLVGRLAQAPPTPPTHLIGDNMRQTMLVISGTPSVFHSHLPFLIVVHLTLVNSRTCAKMLEKENLLSPGWPEAPRTQKRRYWLHLTGLLAAVLLLRFICDALHTVSWRGYEGGMVAQCPQVEPLVPSRKTHSLEEMDNYLASDKFRNESIARMSGAVQVPSQSYDDLGPIGEDKRWDVMYEMEAYLEKTFPLVHSALQLEKVNTHGLLYTWEGSDKSLKPTVLMAHQDVVPVAEATVGQWTHPPFEGFYDGEYIWGRGASDDKTNLMGILEAVELLIDAGFKPARTLVLSFGFDEEISGGQGASHLAPVLVDRYGKQGAAVIVDEGSGVYGAWGSTFAVPGVAEKGSIDVEITLRMPGGHSSIPPAHNGIGVMAELITMIEANPYEPRLYSENPYLGFLKCGAAHSPEFPPKLRKLLPTHRDAACHKKDKLALEAAKAGDAIKYLFTTSLAPDVISGGVKSNALPERTRVLVNHRVNIGEHSSDVKAKLTDLAETVAKKYNLTVHAFTNEAETPLSITLKAGPLTLEPAPVTPTSVEGVTPYSVLSGTTRALYGTDLLVAPGLMSGNTDTRYYWDLTRHIFRFNPGWDPEQEGMGSIHTVDEKVSVLSHIRTVKWYSMFIRNMDEASMA
;
A
#
# COMPACT_ATOMS: atom_id res chain seq x y z
N MET A 1 -2.99 -12.94 32.86
CA MET A 1 -2.29 -11.77 32.25
C MET A 1 -3.29 -10.81 31.59
N LEU A 2 -4.14 -11.28 30.66
CA LEU A 2 -5.25 -10.51 30.08
C LEU A 2 -6.17 -9.86 31.12
N ALA A 3 -6.68 -10.63 32.10
CA ALA A 3 -7.53 -10.10 33.16
C ALA A 3 -6.88 -8.97 34.00
N ALA A 4 -5.55 -9.02 34.22
CA ALA A 4 -4.81 -8.03 35.00
C ALA A 4 -4.47 -6.76 34.19
N CYS A 5 -4.30 -6.87 32.87
CA CYS A 5 -4.19 -5.72 31.96
C CYS A 5 -5.53 -5.01 31.77
N SER A 6 -6.64 -5.75 31.69
CA SER A 6 -8.01 -5.20 31.62
C SER A 6 -8.41 -4.43 32.90
N LEU A 7 -7.86 -4.84 34.05
CA LEU A 7 -8.07 -4.25 35.37
C LEU A 7 -7.45 -2.86 35.56
N ALA A 8 -6.23 -2.64 35.07
CA ALA A 8 -5.54 -1.34 35.15
C ALA A 8 -6.18 -0.28 34.24
N PHE A 9 -6.92 -0.72 33.23
CA PHE A 9 -7.38 0.10 32.13
C PHE A 9 -8.68 0.88 32.45
N LEU A 10 -9.59 0.29 33.23
CA LEU A 10 -10.85 0.95 33.63
C LEU A 10 -10.64 2.08 34.65
N ALA A 11 -9.51 2.07 35.38
CA ALA A 11 -9.12 3.19 36.25
C ALA A 11 -8.80 4.48 35.47
N ASN A 12 -8.29 4.39 34.22
CA ASN A 12 -8.03 5.55 33.36
C ASN A 12 -9.31 6.07 32.68
N ALA A 13 -10.30 5.21 32.36
CA ALA A 13 -11.57 5.66 31.76
C ALA A 13 -12.41 6.55 32.70
N GLN A 14 -12.22 6.43 34.02
CA GLN A 14 -12.82 7.32 35.02
C GLN A 14 -12.28 8.77 34.94
N LEU A 15 -11.11 8.99 34.33
CA LEU A 15 -10.48 10.30 34.21
C LEU A 15 -11.29 11.28 33.36
N ALA A 16 -11.92 10.79 32.28
CA ALA A 16 -12.83 11.57 31.45
C ALA A 16 -14.12 11.98 32.19
N ARG A 17 -14.57 11.19 33.18
CA ARG A 17 -15.72 11.56 34.03
C ARG A 17 -15.34 12.49 35.20
N ASN A 18 -14.21 12.27 35.86
CA ASN A 18 -13.76 13.06 37.01
C ASN A 18 -13.17 14.42 36.63
N ALA A 19 -12.99 14.71 35.33
CA ALA A 19 -12.74 16.05 34.80
C ALA A 19 -13.77 17.10 35.31
N ARG A 20 -14.95 16.67 35.76
CA ARG A 20 -15.94 17.49 36.49
C ARG A 20 -15.41 18.20 37.75
N ALA A 21 -14.39 17.67 38.41
CA ALA A 21 -13.88 18.21 39.67
C ALA A 21 -12.70 19.19 39.49
N PHE A 22 -11.98 19.10 38.38
CA PHE A 22 -10.76 19.90 38.11
C PHE A 22 -10.97 21.05 37.13
N LEU A 23 -11.97 20.93 36.25
CA LEU A 23 -12.25 21.94 35.24
C LEU A 23 -13.27 22.95 35.76
N THR A 24 -12.85 24.18 36.03
CA THR A 24 -13.76 25.33 36.08
C THR A 24 -14.24 25.69 34.67
N VAL A 25 -14.90 24.75 33.99
CA VAL A 25 -15.54 24.99 32.70
C VAL A 25 -16.90 25.64 32.96
N PRO A 26 -17.25 26.76 32.29
CA PRO A 26 -18.61 27.28 32.33
C PRO A 26 -19.57 26.18 31.90
N SER A 27 -20.59 25.89 32.71
CA SER A 27 -21.52 24.76 32.54
C SER A 27 -22.24 24.67 31.18
N LYS A 28 -22.13 25.70 30.35
CA LYS A 28 -22.76 25.83 29.04
C LYS A 28 -21.96 25.14 27.93
N ASP A 29 -20.63 25.26 27.94
CA ASP A 29 -19.77 24.69 26.89
C ASP A 29 -19.63 23.18 27.04
N LEU A 30 -19.61 22.66 28.28
CA LEU A 30 -19.64 21.22 28.55
C LEU A 30 -20.98 20.57 28.14
N ALA A 31 -22.09 21.31 28.27
CA ALA A 31 -23.41 20.83 27.85
C ALA A 31 -23.58 20.81 26.33
N ASP A 32 -22.86 21.67 25.60
CA ASP A 32 -22.81 21.68 24.14
C ASP A 32 -21.81 20.65 23.59
N ALA A 33 -20.67 20.40 24.27
CA ALA A 33 -19.73 19.31 23.94
C ALA A 33 -20.38 17.91 24.05
N LEU A 34 -21.32 17.72 24.98
CA LEU A 34 -22.09 16.47 25.13
C LEU A 34 -23.17 16.27 24.06
N LYS A 35 -23.47 17.26 23.21
CA LYS A 35 -24.46 17.13 22.12
C LYS A 35 -23.90 16.47 20.87
N ASP A 36 -22.58 16.44 20.69
CA ASP A 36 -21.92 15.90 19.51
C ASP A 36 -21.22 14.58 19.85
N SER A 37 -22.02 13.58 20.23
CA SER A 37 -21.55 12.21 20.48
C SER A 37 -22.16 11.24 19.49
N PHE A 38 -21.42 10.19 19.17
CA PHE A 38 -21.83 9.11 18.28
C PHE A 38 -23.13 8.44 18.71
N GLN A 39 -23.40 8.33 20.01
CA GLN A 39 -24.67 7.81 20.55
C GLN A 39 -25.86 8.72 20.25
N LEU A 40 -25.63 10.02 20.04
CA LEU A 40 -26.64 10.99 19.63
C LEU A 40 -26.71 11.16 18.11
N THR A 41 -25.84 10.47 17.36
CA THR A 41 -25.84 10.51 15.90
C THR A 41 -27.04 9.75 15.36
N SER A 42 -27.87 10.46 14.60
CA SER A 42 -29.00 9.88 13.88
C SER A 42 -28.66 9.80 12.40
N VAL A 43 -28.70 8.60 11.84
CA VAL A 43 -28.57 8.36 10.40
C VAL A 43 -29.95 8.01 9.86
N PRO A 44 -30.69 8.94 9.23
CA PRO A 44 -32.09 8.71 8.85
C PRO A 44 -32.32 7.51 7.92
N ALA A 45 -31.31 7.16 7.12
CA ALA A 45 -31.35 6.04 6.18
C ALA A 45 -30.96 4.69 6.80
N ASP A 46 -30.46 4.68 8.03
CA ASP A 46 -30.01 3.47 8.72
C ASP A 46 -30.67 3.33 10.11
N PRO A 47 -31.72 2.51 10.24
CA PRO A 47 -32.42 2.33 11.51
C PRO A 47 -31.58 1.60 12.57
N SER A 48 -30.47 0.95 12.21
CA SER A 48 -29.57 0.28 13.17
C SER A 48 -28.86 1.26 14.10
N PHE A 49 -28.63 2.50 13.67
CA PHE A 49 -28.05 3.57 14.50
C PHE A 49 -28.94 3.94 15.70
N ARG A 50 -30.24 3.62 15.68
CA ARG A 50 -31.09 3.78 16.87
C ARG A 50 -30.71 2.82 17.99
N LEU A 51 -30.14 1.66 17.67
CA LEU A 51 -29.70 0.66 18.65
C LEU A 51 -28.47 1.15 19.41
N VAL A 52 -27.64 2.01 18.79
CA VAL A 52 -26.42 2.58 19.40
C VAL A 52 -26.74 3.46 20.63
N HIS A 53 -27.94 4.01 20.70
CA HIS A 53 -28.37 4.87 21.80
C HIS A 53 -28.47 4.13 23.15
N ASP A 54 -28.81 2.83 23.13
CA ASP A 54 -29.19 2.07 24.33
C ASP A 54 -28.23 0.89 24.67
N VAL A 55 -27.11 0.75 23.97
CA VAL A 55 -26.14 -0.36 24.15
C VAL A 55 -25.06 -0.07 25.20
N THR A 56 -24.66 -1.12 25.93
CA THR A 56 -23.60 -1.08 26.97
C THR A 56 -22.19 -1.26 26.41
N ILE A 57 -22.08 -1.96 25.28
CA ILE A 57 -20.85 -2.19 24.52
C ILE A 57 -21.29 -2.19 23.05
N THR A 58 -20.70 -1.34 22.22
CA THR A 58 -20.73 -1.50 20.76
C THR A 58 -19.40 -2.06 20.30
N VAL A 59 -19.43 -2.83 19.24
CA VAL A 59 -18.26 -3.36 18.57
C VAL A 59 -18.45 -3.08 17.08
N PHE A 60 -17.48 -2.45 16.44
CA PHE A 60 -17.56 -2.10 15.01
C PHE A 60 -17.07 -3.23 14.10
N ASN A 61 -16.16 -4.08 14.59
CA ASN A 61 -15.71 -5.30 13.94
C ASN A 61 -16.02 -6.46 14.88
N GLU A 62 -17.15 -7.14 14.61
CA GLU A 62 -17.73 -8.17 15.46
C GLU A 62 -16.73 -9.30 15.73
N THR A 63 -16.05 -9.81 14.71
CA THR A 63 -15.06 -10.89 14.83
C THR A 63 -13.92 -10.50 15.79
N ALA A 64 -13.30 -9.35 15.58
CA ALA A 64 -12.20 -8.89 16.42
C ALA A 64 -12.66 -8.54 17.84
N GLY A 65 -13.87 -7.98 18.00
CA GLY A 65 -14.43 -7.72 19.33
C GLY A 65 -14.78 -9.00 20.10
N LEU A 66 -15.23 -10.05 19.40
CA LEU A 66 -15.48 -11.37 19.98
C LEU A 66 -14.19 -12.04 20.43
N ASP A 67 -13.08 -11.87 19.70
CA ASP A 67 -11.76 -12.38 20.09
C ASP A 67 -11.23 -11.70 21.38
N ILE A 68 -11.54 -10.41 21.56
CA ILE A 68 -11.08 -9.61 22.70
C ILE A 68 -11.99 -9.76 23.93
N LEU A 69 -13.30 -9.70 23.73
CA LEU A 69 -14.32 -9.57 24.78
C LEU A 69 -15.08 -10.88 25.04
N GLY A 70 -14.94 -11.86 24.17
CA GLY A 70 -15.72 -13.10 24.15
C GLY A 70 -17.15 -12.92 23.65
N HIS A 71 -17.87 -14.03 23.50
CA HIS A 71 -19.24 -14.05 22.96
C HIS A 71 -20.32 -13.44 23.85
N ASN A 72 -20.01 -13.07 25.09
CA ASN A 72 -21.00 -12.50 26.03
C ASN A 72 -20.33 -11.59 27.06
N PRO A 73 -19.83 -10.42 26.66
CA PRO A 73 -19.12 -9.53 27.56
C PRO A 73 -20.04 -8.91 28.60
N SER A 74 -19.55 -8.78 29.83
CA SER A 74 -20.24 -8.13 30.95
C SER A 74 -19.25 -7.39 31.85
N TYR A 75 -19.73 -6.40 32.60
CA TYR A 75 -18.94 -5.65 33.56
C TYR A 75 -19.52 -5.81 34.98
N GLU A 76 -18.65 -5.71 35.99
CA GLU A 76 -19.02 -5.72 37.40
C GLU A 76 -18.30 -4.58 38.14
N ASP A 77 -19.02 -3.87 39.02
CA ASP A 77 -18.44 -2.89 39.94
C ASP A 77 -17.90 -3.62 41.16
N VAL A 78 -16.58 -3.55 41.38
CA VAL A 78 -15.95 -4.38 42.42
C VAL A 78 -15.45 -3.58 43.62
N LEU A 79 -15.12 -2.30 43.44
CA LEU A 79 -14.61 -1.44 44.51
C LEU A 79 -14.98 0.02 44.32
N GLU A 80 -15.28 0.68 45.45
CA GLU A 80 -15.36 2.15 45.53
C GLU A 80 -14.00 2.73 45.95
N THR A 81 -13.56 3.79 45.27
CA THR A 81 -12.32 4.52 45.60
C THR A 81 -12.60 5.96 46.03
N LEU A 82 -11.55 6.65 46.49
CA LEU A 82 -11.61 8.06 46.83
C LEU A 82 -12.07 8.88 45.60
N PRO A 83 -12.83 9.98 45.80
CA PRO A 83 -13.34 10.82 44.71
C PRO A 83 -12.25 11.77 44.17
N ILE A 84 -11.05 11.24 43.93
CA ILE A 84 -9.87 11.94 43.42
C ILE A 84 -9.37 11.21 42.17
N THR A 85 -8.63 11.91 41.33
CA THR A 85 -8.13 11.37 40.07
C THR A 85 -7.10 10.27 40.33
N LEU A 86 -7.33 9.08 39.80
CA LEU A 86 -6.41 7.95 39.89
C LEU A 86 -5.61 7.83 38.59
N LYS A 87 -4.30 7.64 38.70
CA LYS A 87 -3.33 7.55 37.60
C LYS A 87 -2.34 6.41 37.85
N ALA A 88 -1.47 6.15 36.87
CA ALA A 88 -0.40 5.17 36.96
C ALA A 88 -0.79 3.79 37.54
N PRO A 89 -1.90 3.15 37.12
CA PRO A 89 -2.20 1.80 37.57
C PRO A 89 -1.19 0.81 36.99
N ILE A 90 -0.42 0.16 37.86
CA ILE A 90 0.65 -0.76 37.49
C ILE A 90 0.43 -2.08 38.23
N TYR A 91 0.22 -3.15 37.48
CA TYR A 91 0.20 -4.50 38.04
C TYR A 91 1.61 -4.95 38.41
N VAL A 92 1.77 -5.42 39.65
CA VAL A 92 3.02 -5.92 40.21
C VAL A 92 2.91 -7.41 40.48
N PRO A 93 3.47 -8.27 39.60
CA PRO A 93 3.34 -9.72 39.72
C PRO A 93 3.89 -10.30 41.04
N SER A 94 4.98 -9.75 41.56
CA SER A 94 5.67 -10.27 42.75
C SER A 94 4.84 -10.21 44.03
N ILE A 95 3.86 -9.31 44.09
CA ILE A 95 2.96 -9.11 45.24
C ILE A 95 1.48 -9.25 44.84
N ASN A 96 1.19 -9.72 43.62
CA ASN A 96 -0.14 -9.90 43.06
C ASN A 96 -1.09 -8.71 43.37
N SER A 97 -0.62 -7.49 43.11
CA SER A 97 -1.33 -6.26 43.46
C SER A 97 -1.25 -5.24 42.33
N ILE A 98 -2.21 -4.33 42.28
CA ILE A 98 -2.16 -3.15 41.40
C ILE A 98 -1.86 -1.94 42.27
N ILE A 99 -0.81 -1.20 41.92
CA ILE A 99 -0.48 0.06 42.58
C ILE A 99 -0.90 1.20 41.66
N PHE A 100 -1.59 2.18 42.19
CA PHE A 100 -2.06 3.35 41.45
C PHE A 100 -1.96 4.61 42.32
N SER A 101 -1.90 5.75 41.64
CA SER A 101 -1.57 7.04 42.21
C SER A 101 -2.79 7.94 42.28
N PRO A 102 -3.21 8.36 43.49
CA PRO A 102 -4.15 9.45 43.62
C PRO A 102 -3.43 10.79 43.40
N ILE A 103 -3.82 11.52 42.36
CA ILE A 103 -3.20 12.82 42.02
C ILE A 103 -4.01 13.96 42.62
N ALA A 104 -3.46 14.54 43.67
CA ALA A 104 -3.90 15.79 44.28
C ALA A 104 -2.71 16.46 44.98
N THR A 105 -2.85 17.75 45.31
CA THR A 105 -1.88 18.45 46.16
C THR A 105 -1.78 17.74 47.51
N ASP A 106 -0.55 17.59 48.02
CA ASP A 106 -0.25 17.01 49.33
C ASP A 106 -0.58 15.50 49.52
N VAL A 107 -0.85 14.75 48.43
CA VAL A 107 -1.05 13.29 48.47
C VAL A 107 0.19 12.55 47.98
N TYR A 108 0.92 11.91 48.89
CA TYR A 108 2.15 11.14 48.61
C TYR A 108 1.99 9.62 48.81
N GLU A 109 0.93 9.21 49.49
CA GLU A 109 0.61 7.79 49.65
C GLU A 109 -0.09 7.30 48.38
N GLN A 110 0.48 6.28 47.75
CA GLN A 110 -0.14 5.60 46.62
C GLN A 110 -1.16 4.59 47.17
N GLN A 111 -2.07 4.11 46.33
CA GLN A 111 -2.99 3.05 46.71
C GLN A 111 -2.56 1.72 46.10
N LEU A 112 -2.60 0.66 46.90
CA LEU A 112 -2.31 -0.70 46.52
C LEU A 112 -3.58 -1.52 46.68
N LEU A 113 -4.08 -2.02 45.56
CA LEU A 113 -5.16 -2.99 45.46
C LEU A 113 -4.59 -4.40 45.49
N ASN A 114 -4.83 -5.13 46.58
CA ASN A 114 -4.44 -6.52 46.73
C ASN A 114 -5.47 -7.42 46.05
N LEU A 115 -5.04 -8.13 45.00
CA LEU A 115 -5.90 -9.06 44.25
C LEU A 115 -5.97 -10.46 44.88
N THR A 116 -5.21 -10.69 45.95
CA THR A 116 -5.21 -11.97 46.68
C THR A 116 -6.37 -12.07 47.65
N ASP A 117 -6.91 -10.93 48.10
CA ASP A 117 -8.05 -10.89 49.00
C ASP A 117 -9.35 -11.15 48.23
N LEU A 118 -10.33 -11.82 48.87
CA LEU A 118 -11.66 -12.08 48.31
C LEU A 118 -12.73 -11.56 49.29
N PRO A 119 -13.38 -10.41 49.02
CA PRO A 119 -13.16 -9.52 47.87
C PRO A 119 -11.81 -8.79 47.94
N PRO A 120 -11.28 -8.28 46.80
CA PRO A 120 -10.05 -7.51 46.78
C PRO A 120 -10.06 -6.34 47.78
N SER A 121 -8.91 -5.98 48.35
CA SER A 121 -8.80 -4.91 49.36
C SER A 121 -7.83 -3.80 48.92
N VAL A 122 -8.08 -2.56 49.37
CA VAL A 122 -7.23 -1.40 49.08
C VAL A 122 -6.52 -0.94 50.35
N ARG A 123 -5.23 -0.66 50.26
CA ARG A 123 -4.42 -0.07 51.34
C ARG A 123 -3.45 0.98 50.82
N ASN A 124 -2.91 1.80 51.71
CA ASN A 124 -1.90 2.80 51.35
C ASN A 124 -0.53 2.14 51.10
N PHE A 125 0.23 2.69 50.15
CA PHE A 125 1.57 2.28 49.76
C PHE A 125 2.46 3.52 49.71
N SER A 126 3.47 3.54 50.58
CA SER A 126 4.36 4.69 50.77
C SER A 126 5.80 4.24 50.67
N THR A 127 6.61 5.01 49.95
CA THR A 127 8.03 4.74 49.73
C THR A 127 8.91 5.40 50.79
N ASN A 128 10.12 4.86 51.00
CA ASN A 128 11.11 5.42 51.94
C ASN A 128 11.52 6.86 51.56
N LEU A 129 11.58 7.13 50.26
CA LEU A 129 11.68 8.45 49.67
C LEU A 129 10.26 8.88 49.28
N PRO A 130 9.65 9.88 49.94
CA PRO A 130 8.31 10.35 49.57
C PRO A 130 8.27 10.81 48.11
N ILE A 131 7.43 10.13 47.31
CA ILE A 131 7.14 10.45 45.91
C ILE A 131 5.65 10.74 45.81
N TYR A 132 5.31 11.74 45.02
CA TYR A 132 3.93 12.19 44.85
C TYR A 132 3.75 12.67 43.40
N GLY A 133 2.51 12.86 42.94
CA GLY A 133 2.26 13.36 41.58
C GLY A 133 2.72 12.35 40.53
N VAL A 134 2.52 11.06 40.79
CA VAL A 134 2.87 10.00 39.85
C VAL A 134 1.78 9.92 38.78
N ASN A 135 2.11 10.37 37.57
CA ASN A 135 1.21 10.45 36.42
C ASN A 135 1.09 9.12 35.67
N GLY A 136 2.19 8.38 35.62
CA GLY A 136 2.31 7.15 34.86
C GLY A 136 3.43 6.27 35.37
N GLY A 137 3.48 5.06 34.86
CA GLY A 137 4.59 4.17 35.13
C GLY A 137 4.42 2.79 34.55
N GLN A 138 5.48 2.00 34.68
CA GLN A 138 5.57 0.65 34.14
C GLN A 138 6.35 -0.24 35.10
N TYR A 139 5.91 -1.49 35.26
CA TYR A 139 6.70 -2.52 35.95
C TYR A 139 7.70 -3.13 34.97
N TYR A 140 8.99 -3.08 35.30
CA TYR A 140 10.06 -3.61 34.46
C TYR A 140 11.18 -4.19 35.32
N ASN A 141 11.60 -5.41 35.00
CA ASN A 141 12.72 -6.12 35.62
C ASN A 141 12.73 -6.07 37.18
N GLY A 142 11.59 -6.36 37.80
CA GLY A 142 11.47 -6.43 39.27
C GLY A 142 11.14 -5.11 39.96
N ALA A 143 11.16 -3.97 39.26
CA ALA A 143 10.93 -2.65 39.83
C ALA A 143 9.80 -1.89 39.13
N LEU A 144 9.22 -0.94 39.84
CA LEU A 144 8.33 0.08 39.28
C LEU A 144 9.18 1.23 38.76
N TYR A 145 8.83 1.75 37.59
CA TYR A 145 9.33 3.02 37.08
C TYR A 145 8.17 3.98 37.00
N TRP A 146 8.28 5.11 37.69
CA TRP A 146 7.23 6.13 37.82
C TRP A 146 7.64 7.41 37.11
N ALA A 147 6.76 7.94 36.28
CA ALA A 147 6.83 9.30 35.74
C ALA A 147 6.22 10.26 36.77
N VAL A 148 7.04 11.20 37.24
CA VAL A 148 6.73 12.05 38.40
C VAL A 148 6.64 13.51 37.95
N ALA A 149 5.48 14.13 38.15
CA ALA A 149 5.11 15.46 37.68
C ALA A 149 5.80 16.65 38.38
N ALA A 150 6.66 16.40 39.38
CA ALA A 150 7.32 17.36 40.30
C ALA A 150 6.53 17.78 41.55
N GLY A 151 7.30 18.48 42.41
CA GLY A 151 7.22 19.15 43.74
C GLY A 151 6.58 20.54 43.92
N ALA A 152 5.51 20.70 44.71
CA ALA A 152 5.24 21.82 45.58
C ALA A 152 6.03 21.63 46.88
N HIS A 153 6.16 22.67 47.69
CA HIS A 153 6.85 22.59 48.98
C HIS A 153 5.95 21.93 50.04
N PHE A 154 6.29 20.72 50.49
CA PHE A 154 5.51 20.02 51.53
C PHE A 154 6.39 19.51 52.69
N PRO A 155 5.86 19.36 53.92
CA PRO A 155 6.58 18.72 55.03
C PRO A 155 6.84 17.23 54.76
N ASP A 156 8.06 16.75 55.03
CA ASP A 156 8.43 15.35 54.91
C ASP A 156 7.47 14.52 55.79
N PRO A 157 6.73 13.55 55.23
CA PRO A 157 5.79 12.74 56.01
C PRO A 157 6.48 11.88 57.06
N HIS A 158 7.78 11.61 56.88
CA HIS A 158 8.60 10.89 57.85
C HIS A 158 9.35 11.84 58.81
N ASN A 159 9.33 13.15 58.55
CA ASN A 159 9.92 14.18 59.41
C ASN A 159 9.31 15.58 59.14
N SER A 160 8.22 15.91 59.84
CA SER A 160 7.47 17.17 59.65
C SER A 160 8.27 18.47 59.83
N SER A 161 9.51 18.40 60.33
CA SER A 161 10.43 19.55 60.47
C SER A 161 11.18 19.90 59.18
N LYS A 162 11.13 19.02 58.17
CA LYS A 162 11.88 19.11 56.92
C LYS A 162 10.92 19.38 55.78
N ILE A 163 11.10 20.47 55.04
CA ILE A 163 10.36 20.69 53.79
C ILE A 163 11.05 19.94 52.67
N VAL A 164 10.29 19.16 51.92
CA VAL A 164 10.72 18.40 50.76
C VAL A 164 10.19 19.09 49.51
N LEU A 165 11.09 19.32 48.57
CA LEU A 165 10.79 19.67 47.18
C LEU A 165 11.34 18.54 46.31
N ARG A 166 10.52 18.01 45.39
CA ARG A 166 10.96 16.96 44.45
C ARG A 166 11.00 17.51 43.04
N SER A 167 12.13 17.34 42.38
CA SER A 167 12.25 17.63 40.96
C SER A 167 11.40 16.63 40.16
N PRO A 168 10.82 17.06 39.04
CA PRO A 168 10.18 16.15 38.10
C PRO A 168 11.21 15.14 37.59
N GLY A 169 10.75 13.95 37.21
CA GLY A 169 11.65 12.94 36.68
C GLY A 169 11.04 11.56 36.59
N VAL A 170 11.91 10.59 36.36
CA VAL A 170 11.57 9.17 36.43
C VAL A 170 12.17 8.60 37.71
N ALA A 171 11.32 7.99 38.55
CA ALA A 171 11.73 7.31 39.76
C ALA A 171 11.65 5.79 39.59
N ARG A 172 12.63 5.06 40.13
CA ARG A 172 12.62 3.60 40.25
C ARG A 172 12.26 3.23 41.68
N VAL A 173 11.33 2.29 41.86
CA VAL A 173 10.84 1.84 43.17
C VAL A 173 10.86 0.32 43.24
N ASP A 174 11.44 -0.23 44.31
CA ASP A 174 11.27 -1.63 44.66
C ASP A 174 9.89 -1.83 45.31
N PRO A 175 8.99 -2.62 44.71
CA PRO A 175 7.62 -2.76 45.21
C PRO A 175 7.52 -3.58 46.50
N VAL A 176 8.57 -4.31 46.89
CA VAL A 176 8.61 -5.17 48.09
C VAL A 176 9.18 -4.41 49.28
N THR A 177 10.32 -3.73 49.09
CA THR A 177 10.98 -2.97 50.17
C THR A 177 10.47 -1.53 50.27
N ALA A 178 9.77 -1.04 49.25
CA ALA A 178 9.36 0.35 49.08
C ALA A 178 10.55 1.33 49.03
N GLU A 179 11.74 0.85 48.69
CA GLU A 179 12.90 1.71 48.42
C GLU A 179 12.77 2.40 47.06
N ALA A 180 13.01 3.71 47.03
CA ALA A 180 12.84 4.52 45.84
C ALA A 180 13.99 5.49 45.57
N GLU A 181 14.33 5.67 44.29
CA GLU A 181 15.38 6.56 43.79
C GLU A 181 14.96 7.25 42.48
N PHE A 182 15.49 8.44 42.18
CA PHE A 182 15.30 9.07 40.87
C PHE A 182 16.42 8.63 39.92
N VAL A 183 16.06 8.03 38.79
CA VAL A 183 17.01 7.59 37.76
C VAL A 183 17.36 8.70 36.78
N VAL A 184 16.44 9.64 36.55
CA VAL A 184 16.67 10.87 35.80
C VAL A 184 15.71 11.96 36.27
N ASN A 185 16.17 13.19 36.42
CA ASN A 185 15.35 14.32 36.91
C ASN A 185 15.66 15.67 36.22
N ASN A 186 16.51 15.65 35.20
CA ASN A 186 16.87 16.83 34.42
C ASN A 186 17.38 16.43 33.02
N TYR A 187 17.34 17.39 32.09
CA TYR A 187 17.99 17.35 30.79
C TYR A 187 19.13 18.38 30.76
N PHE A 188 20.39 17.91 30.86
CA PHE A 188 21.58 18.77 30.92
C PHE A 188 21.50 19.91 31.96
N GLY A 189 20.96 19.61 33.15
CA GLY A 189 20.80 20.57 34.24
C GLY A 189 19.50 21.39 34.19
N ALA A 190 18.74 21.34 33.10
CA ALA A 190 17.39 21.90 33.04
C ALA A 190 16.38 20.91 33.65
N PRO A 191 15.54 21.34 34.61
CA PRO A 191 14.49 20.47 35.12
C PRO A 191 13.50 20.11 34.00
N PHE A 192 12.99 18.88 34.02
CA PHE A 192 11.83 18.51 33.20
C PHE A 192 10.60 19.34 33.59
N ASN A 193 9.56 19.35 32.75
CA ASN A 193 8.33 20.07 33.03
C ASN A 193 7.44 19.28 34.00
N SER A 194 6.91 18.14 33.53
CA SER A 194 6.12 17.19 34.31
C SER A 194 5.99 15.86 33.56
N PRO A 195 6.95 14.93 33.73
CA PRO A 195 6.86 13.60 33.14
C PRO A 195 5.50 12.94 33.39
N ASP A 196 4.84 12.49 32.32
CA ASP A 196 3.44 12.01 32.37
C ASP A 196 3.34 10.49 32.23
N LYS A 197 3.64 9.96 31.03
CA LYS A 197 3.73 8.51 30.80
C LYS A 197 5.13 8.11 30.34
N LEU A 198 5.48 6.84 30.55
CA LEU A 198 6.74 6.25 30.12
C LEU A 198 6.56 4.87 29.50
N ALA A 199 7.49 4.51 28.62
CA ALA A 199 7.61 3.20 27.99
C ALA A 199 9.07 2.74 28.06
N ILE A 200 9.29 1.49 28.46
CA ILE A 200 10.63 0.91 28.62
C ILE A 200 10.85 -0.17 27.56
N SER A 201 11.94 -0.03 26.78
CA SER A 201 12.37 -1.05 25.83
C SER A 201 12.89 -2.29 26.57
N ARG A 202 12.37 -3.45 26.23
CA ARG A 202 12.84 -4.77 26.67
C ARG A 202 14.15 -5.13 25.98
N ARG A 203 14.41 -4.60 24.78
CA ARG A 203 15.65 -4.84 24.03
C ARG A 203 16.84 -4.06 24.59
N THR A 204 16.66 -2.79 24.96
CA THR A 204 17.78 -1.91 25.36
C THR A 204 17.73 -1.42 26.80
N SER A 205 16.61 -1.62 27.50
CA SER A 205 16.30 -1.01 28.80
C SER A 205 16.26 0.53 28.79
N ASP A 206 16.17 1.15 27.60
CA ASP A 206 15.96 2.60 27.50
C ASP A 206 14.54 2.98 27.92
N ILE A 207 14.42 4.16 28.54
CA ILE A 207 13.17 4.70 29.05
C ILE A 207 12.76 5.89 28.19
N PHE A 208 11.67 5.73 27.44
CA PHE A 208 11.01 6.82 26.73
C PHE A 208 9.96 7.44 27.65
N PHE A 209 9.86 8.76 27.71
CA PHE A 209 8.82 9.42 28.50
C PHE A 209 8.38 10.76 27.91
N ALA A 210 7.08 11.04 28.04
CA ALA A 210 6.46 12.30 27.67
C ALA A 210 6.66 13.33 28.79
N ASP A 211 6.98 14.58 28.45
CA ASP A 211 7.21 15.69 29.39
C ASP A 211 6.33 16.92 29.07
N PRO A 212 4.99 16.80 29.19
CA PRO A 212 4.05 17.89 29.00
C PRO A 212 4.13 18.93 30.13
N TRP A 213 3.30 19.98 30.04
CA TRP A 213 3.22 21.07 31.03
C TRP A 213 2.18 20.84 32.15
N PHE A 214 1.60 19.64 32.24
CA PHE A 214 0.45 19.35 33.10
C PHE A 214 0.68 19.68 34.58
N GLY A 215 1.86 19.37 35.12
CA GLY A 215 2.15 19.58 36.54
C GLY A 215 2.01 21.04 36.96
N TYR A 216 2.44 21.98 36.11
CA TYR A 216 2.34 23.41 36.38
C TYR A 216 0.90 23.93 36.20
N GLY A 217 0.22 23.49 35.13
CA GLY A 217 -1.17 23.87 34.86
C GLY A 217 -2.16 23.36 35.92
N MET A 218 -1.91 22.18 36.50
CA MET A 218 -2.79 21.54 37.49
C MET A 218 -2.45 21.85 38.95
N ASP A 219 -1.52 22.79 39.21
CA ASP A 219 -1.04 23.09 40.57
C ASP A 219 -0.40 21.90 41.31
N LEU A 220 0.24 20.99 40.58
CA LEU A 220 1.01 19.90 41.20
C LEU A 220 2.43 20.35 41.55
N THR A 221 2.92 21.40 40.89
CA THR A 221 4.24 21.98 41.13
C THR A 221 4.21 23.50 41.06
N THR A 222 5.06 24.13 41.86
CA THR A 222 5.31 25.58 41.81
C THR A 222 6.46 25.94 40.86
N ILE A 223 7.09 24.96 40.22
CA ILE A 223 8.18 25.15 39.26
C ILE A 223 7.55 25.45 37.89
N ALA A 224 7.75 26.66 37.38
CA ALA A 224 7.32 27.02 36.04
C ALA A 224 8.08 26.21 34.98
N SER A 225 7.35 25.76 33.95
CA SER A 225 7.91 25.08 32.78
C SER A 225 8.99 25.95 32.11
N ARG A 226 10.16 25.37 31.83
CA ARG A 226 11.32 26.09 31.25
C ARG A 226 11.69 25.62 29.86
N SER A 227 11.02 24.59 29.36
CA SER A 227 11.27 23.98 28.05
C SER A 227 9.94 23.68 27.39
N PRO A 228 9.85 23.73 26.04
CA PRO A 228 8.65 23.26 25.35
C PRO A 228 8.36 21.80 25.72
N PRO A 229 7.11 21.36 25.61
CA PRO A 229 6.78 19.95 25.78
C PRO A 229 7.58 19.10 24.80
N MET A 230 8.15 18.01 25.31
CA MET A 230 9.04 17.14 24.54
C MET A 230 8.87 15.69 24.99
N VAL A 231 9.28 14.78 24.13
CA VAL A 231 9.45 13.37 24.44
C VAL A 231 10.93 13.08 24.53
N TYR A 232 11.33 12.47 25.65
CA TYR A 232 12.72 12.15 25.94
C TYR A 232 12.94 10.64 25.89
N ARG A 233 14.18 10.26 25.61
CA ARG A 233 14.74 8.94 25.87
C ARG A 233 15.89 9.07 26.86
N PHE A 234 15.80 8.34 27.95
CA PHE A 234 16.86 8.16 28.92
C PHE A 234 17.46 6.77 28.79
N ARG A 235 18.78 6.68 28.67
CA ARG A 235 19.56 5.44 28.62
C ARG A 235 20.23 5.20 29.97
N PRO A 236 19.71 4.30 30.83
CA PRO A 236 20.29 4.05 32.15
C PRO A 236 21.74 3.59 32.11
N SER A 237 22.13 2.83 31.07
CA SER A 237 23.48 2.27 30.95
C SER A 237 24.58 3.30 30.72
N THR A 238 24.25 4.47 30.17
CA THR A 238 25.22 5.56 29.92
C THR A 238 24.89 6.85 30.66
N GLY A 239 23.69 6.94 31.27
CA GLY A 239 23.17 8.18 31.85
C GLY A 239 22.78 9.24 30.82
N GLN A 240 22.74 8.89 29.53
CA GLN A 240 22.44 9.83 28.46
C GLN A 240 20.93 10.07 28.36
N THR A 241 20.52 11.34 28.33
CA THR A 241 19.17 11.76 27.99
C THR A 241 19.19 12.48 26.65
N SER A 242 18.29 12.11 25.73
CA SER A 242 18.14 12.71 24.41
C SER A 242 16.68 13.09 24.17
N VAL A 243 16.43 14.18 23.46
CA VAL A 243 15.10 14.49 22.92
C VAL A 243 14.87 13.61 21.69
N VAL A 244 13.72 12.92 21.63
CA VAL A 244 13.35 12.05 20.51
C VAL A 244 12.16 12.57 19.70
N ASP A 245 11.32 13.41 20.30
CA ASP A 245 10.30 14.17 19.58
C ASP A 245 10.02 15.50 20.32
N ASN A 246 9.76 16.56 19.57
CA ASN A 246 9.35 17.87 20.07
C ASN A 246 8.20 18.49 19.25
N MET A 247 7.52 17.66 18.46
CA MET A 247 6.45 18.06 17.55
C MET A 247 5.07 17.63 18.05
N VAL A 248 5.03 16.73 19.04
CA VAL A 248 3.84 16.37 19.80
C VAL A 248 3.72 17.31 21.00
N GLU A 249 2.88 18.33 20.87
CA GLU A 249 2.89 19.51 21.76
C GLU A 249 2.33 19.26 23.16
N GLN A 250 1.30 18.44 23.34
CA GLN A 250 0.81 18.08 24.68
C GLN A 250 0.74 16.57 24.79
N SER A 251 1.93 15.96 24.73
CA SER A 251 2.08 14.50 24.81
C SER A 251 1.53 13.97 26.13
N ASN A 252 0.66 12.98 26.07
CA ASN A 252 0.10 12.33 27.24
C ASN A 252 0.49 10.85 27.23
N GLY A 253 -0.06 10.06 26.31
CA GLY A 253 0.21 8.63 26.18
C GLY A 253 1.53 8.33 25.48
N ILE A 254 2.25 7.31 25.95
CA ILE A 254 3.41 6.73 25.26
C ILE A 254 3.46 5.22 25.47
N VAL A 255 3.65 4.43 24.41
CA VAL A 255 3.81 2.97 24.52
C VAL A 255 4.57 2.38 23.34
N LEU A 256 5.37 1.33 23.58
CA LEU A 256 6.04 0.55 22.55
C LEU A 256 5.15 -0.61 22.09
N SER A 257 5.17 -0.94 20.79
CA SER A 257 4.62 -2.19 20.27
C SER A 257 5.30 -3.39 20.92
N ALA A 258 4.63 -4.55 20.89
CA ALA A 258 5.14 -5.75 21.56
C ALA A 258 6.50 -6.22 21.03
N ASP A 259 6.73 -6.03 19.74
CA ASP A 259 7.99 -6.30 19.05
C ASP A 259 8.96 -5.10 19.05
N GLU A 260 8.58 -3.97 19.63
CA GLU A 260 9.36 -2.73 19.65
C GLU A 260 9.82 -2.28 18.26
N SER A 261 8.95 -2.42 17.25
CA SER A 261 9.12 -1.81 15.93
C SER A 261 8.42 -0.46 15.81
N ILE A 262 7.45 -0.17 16.69
CA ILE A 262 6.67 1.07 16.70
C ILE A 262 6.59 1.66 18.11
N LEU A 263 6.76 2.98 18.24
CA LEU A 263 6.44 3.76 19.43
C LEU A 263 5.21 4.61 19.15
N TYR A 264 4.18 4.48 19.97
CA TYR A 264 2.96 5.28 19.86
C TYR A 264 2.99 6.42 20.88
N ILE A 265 2.60 7.62 20.46
CA ILE A 265 2.55 8.83 21.30
C ILE A 265 1.24 9.56 21.04
N THR A 266 0.53 10.00 22.08
CA THR A 266 -0.75 10.72 21.93
C THR A 266 -0.68 12.18 22.33
N GLU A 267 -1.48 12.99 21.65
CA GLU A 267 -1.78 14.37 22.05
C GLU A 267 -3.11 14.43 22.80
N LEU A 268 -3.14 15.22 23.87
CA LEU A 268 -4.31 15.34 24.72
C LEU A 268 -5.46 16.15 24.09
N GLY A 269 -5.16 17.12 23.22
CA GLY A 269 -6.18 17.99 22.61
C GLY A 269 -6.73 19.11 23.50
N TYR A 270 -6.19 19.27 24.70
CA TYR A 270 -6.52 20.38 25.58
C TYR A 270 -5.57 21.55 25.38
N THR A 271 -6.11 22.76 25.52
CA THR A 271 -5.42 24.03 25.81
C THR A 271 -4.94 24.86 24.60
N ASP A 272 -4.91 26.19 24.79
CA ASP A 272 -4.34 27.19 23.86
C ASP A 272 -2.90 27.57 24.22
N PHE A 273 -2.19 26.68 24.94
CA PHE A 273 -0.90 27.01 25.55
C PHE A 273 0.21 27.10 24.52
N ASP A 274 0.24 28.22 23.81
CA ASP A 274 1.31 28.54 22.88
C ASP A 274 2.58 28.99 23.64
N GLU A 275 2.45 29.58 24.85
CA GLU A 275 3.57 29.98 25.71
C GLU A 275 3.19 29.97 27.22
N ALA A 276 4.10 29.54 28.10
CA ALA A 276 3.93 29.74 29.55
C ALA A 276 3.94 31.26 29.85
N PRO A 277 2.96 31.81 30.58
CA PRO A 277 2.92 33.24 30.86
C PRO A 277 4.21 33.70 31.55
N ALA A 278 4.90 34.68 30.96
CA ALA A 278 6.16 35.21 31.51
C ALA A 278 6.02 35.82 32.92
N ASP A 279 4.78 36.11 33.35
CA ASP A 279 4.43 36.63 34.66
C ASP A 279 4.22 35.55 35.74
N GLY A 280 4.35 34.26 35.39
CA GLY A 280 4.13 33.16 36.31
C GLY A 280 2.65 32.89 36.62
N SER A 281 1.71 33.45 35.84
CA SER A 281 0.30 33.08 35.94
C SER A 281 0.08 31.64 35.47
N ARG A 282 -0.92 30.99 36.06
CA ARG A 282 -1.24 29.59 35.76
C ARG A 282 -2.16 29.51 34.52
N PRO A 283 -1.80 28.71 33.52
CA PRO A 283 -2.61 28.58 32.31
C PRO A 283 -3.99 27.94 32.59
N ARG A 284 -5.05 28.32 31.85
CA ARG A 284 -6.41 27.75 31.99
C ARG A 284 -6.60 26.55 31.07
N PHE A 285 -6.99 25.39 31.61
CA PHE A 285 -7.37 24.22 30.81
C PHE A 285 -8.73 24.47 30.13
N ASP A 286 -8.71 25.04 28.93
CA ASP A 286 -9.89 25.20 28.08
C ASP A 286 -9.95 24.09 27.02
N ILE A 287 -11.17 23.59 26.75
CA ILE A 287 -11.40 22.55 25.73
C ILE A 287 -11.28 23.20 24.35
N ASN A 288 -10.22 22.88 23.61
CA ASN A 288 -10.06 23.28 22.22
C ASN A 288 -10.56 22.14 21.30
N HIS A 289 -11.85 22.17 20.94
CA HIS A 289 -12.42 21.17 20.03
C HIS A 289 -11.77 21.12 18.63
N ARG A 290 -10.97 22.13 18.26
CA ARG A 290 -10.20 22.18 17.02
C ARG A 290 -8.72 21.86 17.19
N GLY A 291 -8.27 21.61 18.42
CA GLY A 291 -6.89 21.28 18.77
C GLY A 291 -6.49 19.87 18.30
N ALA A 292 -5.18 19.67 18.16
CA ALA A 292 -4.60 18.39 17.78
C ALA A 292 -4.74 17.37 18.93
N ARG A 293 -5.36 16.24 18.65
CA ARG A 293 -5.64 15.15 19.60
C ARG A 293 -5.27 13.78 19.03
N ASN A 294 -4.26 13.78 18.17
CA ASN A 294 -3.90 12.60 17.39
C ASN A 294 -3.18 11.56 18.25
N VAL A 295 -3.34 10.30 17.88
CA VAL A 295 -2.38 9.24 18.18
C VAL A 295 -1.41 9.19 17.01
N TYR A 296 -0.12 9.30 17.29
CA TYR A 296 0.95 9.13 16.33
C TYR A 296 1.66 7.80 16.52
N ALA A 297 2.00 7.15 15.42
CA ALA A 297 2.94 6.04 15.36
C ALA A 297 4.30 6.54 14.85
N PHE A 298 5.38 6.04 15.44
CA PHE A 298 6.76 6.26 15.02
C PHE A 298 7.44 4.92 14.82
N ASP A 299 8.07 4.71 13.68
CA ASP A 299 8.90 3.53 13.46
C ASP A 299 10.19 3.67 14.27
N THR A 300 10.49 2.64 15.06
CA THR A 300 11.68 2.62 15.90
C THR A 300 12.83 1.95 15.16
N VAL A 301 13.85 2.72 14.83
CA VAL A 301 15.04 2.22 14.12
C VAL A 301 16.15 1.97 15.13
N PHE A 302 16.53 0.70 15.25
CA PHE A 302 17.65 0.30 16.08
C PHE A 302 18.96 0.41 15.29
N THR A 303 19.90 1.19 15.82
CA THR A 303 21.27 1.23 15.33
C THR A 303 22.24 0.91 16.47
N PRO A 304 23.46 0.42 16.18
CA PRO A 304 24.46 0.17 17.22
C PRO A 304 24.85 1.41 18.05
N ALA A 305 24.57 2.62 17.55
CA ALA A 305 24.87 3.88 18.22
C ALA A 305 23.64 4.55 18.87
N ASP A 306 22.43 4.28 18.36
CA ASP A 306 21.24 5.05 18.71
C ASP A 306 19.90 4.30 18.49
N TYR A 307 18.84 4.77 19.15
CA TYR A 307 17.46 4.33 18.97
C TYR A 307 16.67 5.55 18.50
N GLN A 308 16.33 5.55 17.21
CA GLN A 308 15.73 6.71 16.55
C GLN A 308 14.25 6.47 16.28
N LEU A 309 13.48 7.54 16.40
CA LEU A 309 12.09 7.57 15.96
C LEU A 309 12.04 8.15 14.56
N THR A 310 11.43 7.42 13.63
CA THR A 310 11.27 7.81 12.23
C THR A 310 9.82 7.65 11.80
N ASN A 311 9.47 8.13 10.61
CA ASN A 311 8.16 7.90 10.00
C ASN A 311 6.96 8.23 10.92
N ARG A 312 6.97 9.43 11.53
CA ARG A 312 5.83 9.94 12.32
C ARG A 312 4.59 9.98 11.42
N ARG A 313 3.56 9.23 11.78
CA ARG A 313 2.28 9.21 11.07
C ARG A 313 1.11 9.29 12.04
N PRO A 314 0.10 10.14 11.79
CA PRO A 314 -1.13 10.10 12.56
C PRO A 314 -1.89 8.83 12.19
N ILE A 315 -2.26 8.03 13.19
CA ILE A 315 -2.96 6.76 13.00
C ILE A 315 -4.40 6.80 13.52
N TYR A 316 -4.69 7.74 14.42
CA TYR A 316 -6.01 7.87 14.99
C TYR A 316 -6.28 9.29 15.44
N PHE A 317 -7.51 9.75 15.20
CA PHE A 317 -8.03 11.00 15.73
C PHE A 317 -9.34 10.70 16.47
N PRO A 318 -9.41 10.91 17.79
CA PRO A 318 -10.62 10.71 18.56
C PRO A 318 -11.70 11.70 18.11
N ALA A 319 -12.84 11.17 17.69
CA ALA A 319 -13.98 11.99 17.30
C ALA A 319 -14.60 12.73 18.50
N GLU A 320 -14.53 12.13 19.69
CA GLU A 320 -15.12 12.63 20.94
C GLU A 320 -14.04 12.87 22.00
N ASP A 321 -14.07 14.07 22.60
CA ASP A 321 -13.31 14.42 23.81
C ASP A 321 -11.78 14.13 23.70
N LEU A 322 -11.11 13.77 24.79
CA LEU A 322 -9.64 13.65 24.91
C LEU A 322 -9.09 12.24 24.74
N VAL A 323 -7.77 12.09 24.58
CA VAL A 323 -7.06 10.79 24.69
C VAL A 323 -6.12 10.82 25.90
N ASP A 324 -6.35 9.95 26.90
CA ASP A 324 -5.51 9.81 28.10
C ASP A 324 -4.92 8.41 28.21
N GLY A 325 -3.58 8.34 28.18
CA GLY A 325 -2.84 7.08 28.27
C GLY A 325 -2.97 6.16 27.06
N LEU A 326 -1.90 5.39 26.81
CA LEU A 326 -1.89 4.27 25.88
C LEU A 326 -1.34 3.02 26.58
N LEU A 327 -1.87 1.85 26.24
CA LEU A 327 -1.28 0.55 26.57
C LEU A 327 -1.22 -0.29 25.30
N ALA A 328 -0.09 -0.90 25.00
CA ALA A 328 0.02 -1.93 23.98
C ALA A 328 0.09 -3.29 24.67
N THR A 329 -0.78 -4.22 24.30
CA THR A 329 -0.64 -5.62 24.75
C THR A 329 -0.75 -6.58 23.58
N ALA A 330 0.10 -7.61 23.58
CA ALA A 330 0.05 -8.70 22.64
C ALA A 330 -0.98 -9.75 23.12
N LEU A 331 -1.90 -10.16 22.25
CA LEU A 331 -2.74 -11.32 22.49
C LEU A 331 -2.02 -12.58 22.02
N ARG A 332 -1.76 -13.47 22.98
CA ARG A 332 -1.52 -14.92 22.84
C ARG A 332 -0.20 -15.44 22.25
N ASP A 333 0.55 -14.75 21.40
CA ASP A 333 1.81 -15.34 20.88
C ASP A 333 2.91 -14.29 20.60
N PRO A 334 4.10 -14.38 21.22
CA PRO A 334 5.24 -13.50 20.92
C PRO A 334 5.80 -13.62 19.49
N SER A 335 5.43 -14.68 18.75
CA SER A 335 5.82 -14.91 17.36
C SER A 335 4.86 -14.33 16.34
N ASP A 336 3.64 -13.97 16.77
CA ASP A 336 2.65 -13.28 15.96
C ASP A 336 2.81 -11.76 16.12
N ARG A 337 3.49 -11.14 15.17
CA ARG A 337 3.70 -9.68 15.15
C ARG A 337 2.40 -8.90 14.88
N MET A 338 1.30 -9.58 14.50
CA MET A 338 0.04 -8.96 14.06
C MET A 338 -0.97 -8.75 15.19
N SER A 339 -0.83 -9.42 16.32
CA SER A 339 -1.84 -9.44 17.39
C SER A 339 -1.42 -8.61 18.60
N PHE A 340 -1.13 -7.32 18.41
CA PHE A 340 -1.09 -6.37 19.53
C PHE A 340 -2.15 -5.29 19.39
N TYR A 341 -2.84 -4.98 20.47
CA TYR A 341 -3.82 -3.90 20.50
C TYR A 341 -3.26 -2.72 21.26
N VAL A 342 -3.40 -1.53 20.70
CA VAL A 342 -3.12 -0.26 21.36
C VAL A 342 -4.43 0.24 21.97
N PHE A 343 -4.52 0.15 23.28
CA PHE A 343 -5.64 0.64 24.08
C PHE A 343 -5.38 2.11 24.39
N GLY A 344 -6.25 3.01 23.92
CA GLY A 344 -6.29 4.40 24.37
C GLY A 344 -7.58 4.66 25.12
N ALA A 345 -7.51 5.26 26.32
CA ALA A 345 -8.72 5.83 26.90
C ALA A 345 -9.04 7.09 26.09
N ALA A 346 -10.21 7.13 25.48
CA ALA A 346 -10.60 8.22 24.60
C ALA A 346 -12.05 8.61 24.85
N GLY A 347 -12.24 9.84 25.30
CA GLY A 347 -13.50 10.37 25.79
C GLY A 347 -14.15 9.50 26.86
N THR A 348 -15.44 9.17 26.69
CA THR A 348 -16.24 8.47 27.73
C THR A 348 -16.05 6.96 27.78
N GLY A 349 -15.05 6.42 27.06
CA GLY A 349 -14.85 4.98 26.95
C GLY A 349 -13.44 4.56 26.54
N VAL A 350 -13.40 3.39 25.92
CA VAL A 350 -12.20 2.64 25.60
C VAL A 350 -12.13 2.51 24.09
N ASN A 351 -11.06 3.03 23.49
CA ASN A 351 -10.78 2.79 22.10
C ASN A 351 -9.65 1.77 22.00
N ILE A 352 -9.91 0.70 21.26
CA ILE A 352 -8.92 -0.30 20.94
C ILE A 352 -8.52 -0.07 19.49
N LEU A 353 -7.24 0.17 19.25
CA LEU A 353 -6.68 0.31 17.92
C LEU A 353 -5.90 -0.97 17.59
N THR A 354 -6.08 -1.48 16.39
CA THR A 354 -5.16 -2.49 15.84
C THR A 354 -3.83 -1.82 15.45
N PRO A 355 -2.77 -2.59 15.17
CA PRO A 355 -1.50 -2.05 14.68
C PRO A 355 -1.59 -1.31 13.33
N TYR A 356 -2.70 -1.52 12.61
CA TYR A 356 -2.96 -1.09 11.23
C TYR A 356 -4.10 -0.07 11.14
N ASP A 357 -4.33 0.68 12.21
CA ASP A 357 -5.22 1.83 12.22
C ASP A 357 -6.72 1.48 12.12
N GLU A 358 -7.09 0.22 12.40
CA GLU A 358 -8.50 -0.14 12.54
C GLU A 358 -9.02 0.15 13.96
N LEU A 359 -10.09 0.95 14.02
CA LEU A 359 -10.75 1.29 15.27
C LEU A 359 -11.71 0.17 15.69
N LEU A 360 -11.32 -0.61 16.69
CA LEU A 360 -12.20 -1.45 17.49
C LEU A 360 -12.76 -0.62 18.65
N ARG A 361 -13.72 0.26 18.37
CA ARG A 361 -14.30 1.11 19.41
C ARG A 361 -15.25 0.30 20.29
N ILE A 362 -15.03 0.37 21.62
CA ILE A 362 -16.00 0.01 22.66
C ILE A 362 -16.59 1.32 23.17
N PRO A 363 -17.69 1.85 22.60
CA PRO A 363 -18.31 3.01 23.18
C PRO A 363 -18.92 2.59 24.52
N GLN A 364 -18.38 3.23 25.56
CA GLN A 364 -19.02 3.51 26.83
C GLN A 364 -19.41 2.30 27.68
N VAL A 365 -18.54 1.90 28.62
CA VAL A 365 -18.99 1.13 29.79
C VAL A 365 -19.85 2.04 30.65
N LEU A 366 -21.16 1.90 30.55
CA LEU A 366 -22.16 2.67 31.29
C LEU A 366 -22.21 2.20 32.76
N VAL A 367 -21.24 2.61 33.59
CA VAL A 367 -21.41 2.48 35.05
C VAL A 367 -22.39 3.56 35.53
N GLY A 368 -23.65 3.16 35.69
CA GLY A 368 -24.62 3.76 36.62
C GLY A 368 -25.30 5.07 36.24
N ARG A 369 -26.42 4.99 35.51
CA ARG A 369 -27.64 5.74 35.90
C ARG A 369 -28.64 4.70 36.39
N LEU A 370 -28.77 4.60 37.72
CA LEU A 370 -29.77 3.79 38.40
C LEU A 370 -31.18 4.20 37.92
N ALA A 371 -31.81 3.34 37.13
CA ALA A 371 -33.26 3.18 37.18
C ALA A 371 -33.55 1.96 38.06
N GLN A 372 -34.18 2.21 39.20
CA GLN A 372 -34.56 1.19 40.17
C GLN A 372 -35.42 0.10 39.51
N ALA A 373 -34.97 -1.15 39.57
CA ALA A 373 -35.81 -2.34 39.38
C ALA A 373 -35.59 -3.30 40.57
N PRO A 374 -36.64 -3.98 41.05
CA PRO A 374 -36.65 -4.68 42.34
C PRO A 374 -35.82 -5.98 42.33
N PRO A 375 -35.41 -6.48 43.51
CA PRO A 375 -34.40 -7.53 43.62
C PRO A 375 -34.98 -8.91 43.34
N THR A 376 -34.34 -9.65 42.44
CA THR A 376 -34.41 -11.12 42.41
C THR A 376 -33.00 -11.70 42.56
N PRO A 377 -32.80 -12.71 43.41
CA PRO A 377 -31.46 -13.21 43.73
C PRO A 377 -30.99 -14.20 42.66
N PRO A 378 -29.72 -14.18 42.22
CA PRO A 378 -29.17 -15.26 41.42
C PRO A 378 -28.65 -16.38 42.33
N THR A 379 -29.30 -17.53 42.23
CA THR A 379 -28.79 -18.84 42.61
C THR A 379 -27.52 -19.21 41.82
N HIS A 380 -26.59 -19.87 42.51
CA HIS A 380 -25.34 -20.47 42.04
C HIS A 380 -25.39 -21.14 40.65
N LEU A 381 -24.26 -21.06 39.92
CA LEU A 381 -23.54 -22.21 39.36
C LEU A 381 -22.16 -21.76 38.85
N ILE A 382 -21.11 -22.20 39.56
CA ILE A 382 -19.72 -22.23 39.10
C ILE A 382 -19.60 -23.43 38.16
N GLY A 383 -19.12 -23.20 36.94
CA GLY A 383 -18.82 -24.24 35.96
C GLY A 383 -17.66 -23.78 35.08
N ASP A 384 -16.66 -24.65 34.97
CA ASP A 384 -15.41 -24.46 34.24
C ASP A 384 -15.65 -24.10 32.77
N ASN A 385 -15.59 -22.80 32.48
CA ASN A 385 -15.33 -22.21 31.16
C ASN A 385 -14.84 -20.79 31.43
N MET A 386 -13.71 -20.40 30.82
CA MET A 386 -13.13 -19.05 30.97
C MET A 386 -14.18 -17.98 30.61
N ARG A 387 -14.84 -17.41 31.63
CA ARG A 387 -15.55 -16.15 31.50
C ARG A 387 -14.51 -15.04 31.65
N GLN A 388 -14.31 -14.24 30.61
CA GLN A 388 -13.58 -12.98 30.74
C GLN A 388 -14.51 -11.97 31.43
N THR A 389 -14.33 -11.75 32.73
CA THR A 389 -15.07 -10.74 33.49
C THR A 389 -14.25 -9.45 33.53
N MET A 390 -14.86 -8.31 33.18
CA MET A 390 -14.24 -6.99 33.20
C MET A 390 -14.52 -6.29 34.54
N LEU A 391 -13.49 -5.87 35.27
CA LEU A 391 -13.60 -5.29 36.62
C LEU A 391 -13.51 -3.76 36.57
N VAL A 392 -14.59 -3.05 36.93
CA VAL A 392 -14.66 -1.59 36.92
C VAL A 392 -14.56 -1.04 38.36
N ILE A 393 -13.84 0.07 38.53
CA ILE A 393 -13.67 0.78 39.82
C ILE A 393 -14.40 2.12 39.69
N SER A 394 -15.39 2.39 40.55
CA SER A 394 -16.26 3.57 40.44
C SER A 394 -16.16 4.50 41.66
N GLY A 395 -16.31 5.81 41.44
CA GLY A 395 -16.46 6.81 42.50
C GLY A 395 -17.63 7.73 42.17
N THR A 396 -18.56 7.93 43.10
CA THR A 396 -19.75 8.80 42.90
C THR A 396 -19.71 10.03 43.82
N PRO A 397 -20.01 11.25 43.32
CA PRO A 397 -20.31 12.40 44.16
C PRO A 397 -21.83 12.64 44.28
N SER A 398 -22.28 12.92 45.50
CA SER A 398 -23.69 13.13 45.87
C SER A 398 -24.04 14.62 46.12
N VAL A 399 -25.13 15.10 45.49
CA VAL A 399 -26.11 16.20 45.85
C VAL A 399 -25.65 17.69 45.89
N PHE A 400 -26.40 18.79 45.64
CA PHE A 400 -27.85 19.19 45.65
C PHE A 400 -28.13 20.58 44.94
N HIS A 401 -29.37 20.79 44.39
CA HIS A 401 -30.26 22.02 44.24
C HIS A 401 -29.74 23.41 43.72
N SER A 402 -30.48 24.36 43.08
CA SER A 402 -31.88 24.60 42.63
C SER A 402 -32.05 26.01 41.95
N HIS A 403 -33.12 26.21 41.13
CA HIS A 403 -33.90 27.45 40.79
C HIS A 403 -33.54 28.45 39.63
N LEU A 404 -34.31 28.34 38.51
CA LEU A 404 -35.31 29.31 37.90
C LEU A 404 -34.91 30.76 37.42
N PRO A 405 -35.70 31.47 36.55
CA PRO A 405 -35.52 31.65 35.09
C PRO A 405 -35.37 33.12 34.60
N PHE A 406 -35.15 33.37 33.29
CA PHE A 406 -35.70 34.57 32.60
C PHE A 406 -35.91 34.35 31.08
N LEU A 407 -37.00 34.98 30.60
CA LEU A 407 -37.57 35.03 29.26
C LEU A 407 -37.31 36.43 28.66
N ILE A 408 -37.18 36.58 27.33
CA ILE A 408 -37.78 37.64 26.47
C ILE A 408 -37.43 37.38 24.99
N VAL A 409 -38.35 37.79 24.12
CA VAL A 409 -38.66 37.35 22.76
C VAL A 409 -38.52 38.54 21.75
N VAL A 410 -38.58 38.24 20.43
CA VAL A 410 -39.09 39.07 19.29
C VAL A 410 -38.03 39.94 18.56
N HIS A 411 -37.85 40.01 17.21
CA HIS A 411 -38.37 39.34 15.98
C HIS A 411 -37.72 39.96 14.71
N LEU A 412 -37.75 39.20 13.58
CA LEU A 412 -38.12 39.56 12.18
C LEU A 412 -37.34 40.67 11.40
N THR A 413 -37.07 40.64 10.08
CA THR A 413 -37.16 39.66 8.96
C THR A 413 -36.54 40.28 7.70
N LEU A 414 -36.09 39.39 6.77
CA LEU A 414 -36.28 39.32 5.28
C LEU A 414 -36.30 40.62 4.43
N VAL A 415 -35.86 40.68 3.16
CA VAL A 415 -36.16 39.89 1.94
C VAL A 415 -35.10 40.33 0.88
N ASN A 416 -34.37 39.44 0.16
CA ASN A 416 -34.58 38.98 -1.24
C ASN A 416 -34.75 40.14 -2.29
N SER A 417 -34.26 40.15 -3.55
CA SER A 417 -34.01 39.08 -4.52
C SER A 417 -33.33 39.59 -5.82
N ARG A 418 -32.46 38.77 -6.43
CA ARG A 418 -32.41 38.29 -7.85
C ARG A 418 -32.32 39.21 -9.12
N THR A 419 -31.22 38.97 -9.86
CA THR A 419 -31.01 38.69 -11.33
C THR A 419 -31.00 39.72 -12.48
N CYS A 420 -29.96 39.53 -13.32
CA CYS A 420 -29.91 39.39 -14.80
C CYS A 420 -29.32 40.50 -15.71
N ALA A 421 -28.69 40.04 -16.80
CA ALA A 421 -27.67 40.68 -17.66
C ALA A 421 -28.19 41.54 -18.84
N LYS A 422 -27.34 42.45 -19.40
CA LYS A 422 -26.89 42.50 -20.83
C LYS A 422 -26.12 43.79 -21.24
N MET A 423 -25.03 43.55 -22.01
CA MET A 423 -24.53 44.19 -23.26
C MET A 423 -24.31 45.73 -23.46
N LEU A 424 -23.05 46.04 -23.81
CA LEU A 424 -22.49 46.88 -24.91
C LEU A 424 -22.73 48.41 -25.06
N GLU A 425 -21.57 49.09 -25.17
CA GLU A 425 -21.13 50.09 -26.19
C GLU A 425 -21.03 51.62 -25.88
N LYS A 426 -19.84 52.15 -26.27
CA LYS A 426 -19.46 53.51 -26.77
C LYS A 426 -19.09 54.63 -25.78
N GLU A 427 -17.80 55.01 -25.74
CA GLU A 427 -17.11 56.16 -26.44
C GLU A 427 -16.95 57.34 -25.45
N ASN A 428 -15.89 58.16 -25.35
CA ASN A 428 -14.71 58.48 -26.17
C ASN A 428 -13.75 59.43 -25.37
N LEU A 429 -12.57 59.77 -25.95
CA LEU A 429 -11.72 61.00 -25.74
C LEU A 429 -10.71 61.00 -24.55
N LEU A 430 -9.39 61.31 -24.64
CA LEU A 430 -8.54 62.06 -25.60
C LEU A 430 -7.03 61.65 -25.52
N SER A 431 -6.34 61.77 -26.66
CA SER A 431 -4.87 61.75 -26.94
C SER A 431 -4.27 63.21 -26.90
N PRO A 432 -2.98 63.58 -27.23
CA PRO A 432 -2.08 63.04 -28.28
C PRO A 432 -0.53 63.18 -28.12
N GLY A 433 0.22 62.62 -29.09
CA GLY A 433 1.62 62.98 -29.41
C GLY A 433 2.22 62.20 -30.60
N TRP A 434 2.51 62.88 -31.71
CA TRP A 434 3.09 62.42 -33.01
C TRP A 434 4.51 63.01 -33.21
N PRO A 435 5.38 62.51 -34.15
CA PRO A 435 5.39 62.97 -35.57
C PRO A 435 5.74 61.94 -36.69
N GLU A 436 5.38 62.29 -37.94
CA GLU A 436 5.54 61.62 -39.27
C GLU A 436 7.00 61.69 -39.84
N ALA A 437 7.46 61.17 -40.99
CA ALA A 437 6.97 60.67 -42.31
C ALA A 437 8.15 59.89 -43.03
N PRO A 438 8.19 59.48 -44.34
CA PRO A 438 7.26 59.66 -45.49
C PRO A 438 7.03 58.46 -46.46
N ARG A 439 6.17 58.68 -47.47
CA ARG A 439 5.71 57.79 -48.56
C ARG A 439 6.67 57.70 -49.75
N THR A 440 6.68 56.58 -50.50
CA THR A 440 6.42 56.48 -51.97
C THR A 440 6.48 55.04 -52.51
N GLN A 441 5.81 54.82 -53.67
CA GLN A 441 5.92 53.69 -54.62
C GLN A 441 5.04 52.42 -54.45
N LYS A 442 3.72 52.58 -54.64
CA LYS A 442 2.81 51.51 -55.10
C LYS A 442 2.59 51.59 -56.62
N ARG A 443 3.24 50.72 -57.40
CA ARG A 443 2.76 50.17 -58.70
C ARG A 443 3.85 49.30 -59.34
N ARG A 444 3.99 48.05 -58.89
CA ARG A 444 4.64 46.95 -59.67
C ARG A 444 4.47 45.53 -59.12
N TYR A 445 3.86 45.35 -57.94
CA TYR A 445 3.76 44.03 -57.29
C TYR A 445 2.51 43.19 -57.63
N TRP A 446 1.56 43.68 -58.43
CA TRP A 446 0.29 42.99 -58.69
C TRP A 446 0.25 42.09 -59.95
N LEU A 447 1.35 41.99 -60.70
CA LEU A 447 1.41 41.14 -61.91
C LEU A 447 2.22 39.83 -61.74
N HIS A 448 2.99 39.69 -60.65
CA HIS A 448 3.74 38.45 -60.37
C HIS A 448 3.00 37.47 -59.44
N LEU A 449 1.96 37.93 -58.72
CA LEU A 449 1.19 37.08 -57.81
C LEU A 449 0.12 36.24 -58.55
N THR A 450 -0.39 36.72 -59.68
CA THR A 450 -1.43 36.03 -60.45
C THR A 450 -0.87 34.90 -61.33
N GLY A 451 0.38 35.03 -61.80
CA GLY A 451 1.06 33.96 -62.57
C GLY A 451 1.45 32.75 -61.74
N LEU A 452 1.82 32.95 -60.46
CA LEU A 452 2.22 31.86 -59.56
C LEU A 452 1.03 30.99 -59.14
N LEU A 453 -0.15 31.59 -58.97
CA LEU A 453 -1.39 30.88 -58.62
C LEU A 453 -1.92 30.00 -59.76
N ALA A 454 -1.75 30.43 -61.02
CA ALA A 454 -2.19 29.63 -62.17
C ALA A 454 -1.31 28.39 -62.40
N ALA A 455 0.01 28.50 -62.17
CA ALA A 455 0.94 27.37 -62.29
C ALA A 455 0.70 26.29 -61.22
N VAL A 456 0.37 26.70 -59.99
CA VAL A 456 0.06 25.78 -58.88
C VAL A 456 -1.26 25.03 -59.12
N LEU A 457 -2.26 25.67 -59.74
CA LEU A 457 -3.53 25.03 -60.06
C LEU A 457 -3.41 24.04 -61.23
N LEU A 458 -2.55 24.33 -62.23
CA LEU A 458 -2.31 23.41 -63.36
C LEU A 458 -1.55 22.14 -62.93
N LEU A 459 -0.56 22.28 -62.04
CA LEU A 459 0.19 21.16 -61.46
C LEU A 459 -0.70 20.24 -60.60
N ARG A 460 -1.71 20.80 -59.94
CA ARG A 460 -2.68 20.05 -59.15
C ARG A 460 -3.61 19.21 -60.03
N PHE A 461 -4.06 19.76 -61.16
CA PHE A 461 -4.92 19.06 -62.10
C PHE A 461 -4.21 17.89 -62.82
N ILE A 462 -2.92 18.02 -63.09
CA ILE A 462 -2.09 16.95 -63.69
C ILE A 462 -1.81 15.83 -62.65
N CYS A 463 -1.64 16.16 -61.36
CA CYS A 463 -1.55 15.15 -60.30
C CYS A 463 -2.87 14.40 -60.08
N ASP A 464 -4.01 15.09 -60.10
CA ASP A 464 -5.32 14.46 -59.91
C ASP A 464 -5.70 13.54 -61.09
N ALA A 465 -5.27 13.87 -62.32
CA ALA A 465 -5.46 13.03 -63.50
C ALA A 465 -4.57 11.75 -63.51
N LEU A 466 -3.49 11.71 -62.73
CA LEU A 466 -2.65 10.52 -62.54
C LEU A 466 -3.14 9.61 -61.40
N HIS A 467 -4.05 10.09 -60.54
CA HIS A 467 -4.60 9.33 -59.41
C HIS A 467 -5.90 8.56 -59.72
N THR A 468 -6.48 8.70 -60.91
CA THR A 468 -7.75 8.04 -61.29
C THR A 468 -7.59 6.65 -61.92
N VAL A 469 -6.37 6.10 -62.00
CA VAL A 469 -6.11 4.70 -62.36
C VAL A 469 -5.49 3.97 -61.17
N SER A 470 -6.31 3.64 -60.14
CA SER A 470 -6.05 2.59 -59.13
C SER A 470 -6.97 2.79 -57.89
N TRP A 471 -8.29 2.71 -58.07
CA TRP A 471 -9.23 2.65 -56.93
C TRP A 471 -10.02 1.35 -56.86
N ARG A 472 -9.59 0.31 -57.60
CA ARG A 472 -10.13 -1.06 -57.50
C ARG A 472 -9.12 -2.12 -57.02
N GLY A 473 -7.87 -1.73 -56.74
CA GLY A 473 -6.81 -2.66 -56.31
C GLY A 473 -6.35 -2.52 -54.85
N TYR A 474 -6.96 -1.62 -54.06
CA TYR A 474 -6.41 -1.24 -52.76
C TYR A 474 -6.87 -2.12 -51.58
N GLU A 475 -8.07 -2.68 -51.64
CA GLU A 475 -8.55 -3.62 -50.62
C GLU A 475 -7.65 -4.87 -50.54
N GLY A 476 -7.14 -5.35 -51.68
CA GLY A 476 -6.20 -6.49 -51.71
C GLY A 476 -4.84 -6.22 -51.07
N GLY A 477 -4.42 -4.95 -50.96
CA GLY A 477 -3.11 -4.57 -50.42
C GLY A 477 -3.03 -4.56 -48.88
N MET A 478 -4.15 -4.34 -48.18
CA MET A 478 -4.18 -4.42 -46.71
C MET A 478 -4.41 -5.86 -46.21
N VAL A 479 -5.23 -6.66 -46.92
CA VAL A 479 -5.41 -8.09 -46.62
C VAL A 479 -4.07 -8.84 -46.67
N ALA A 480 -3.21 -8.50 -47.63
CA ALA A 480 -1.85 -9.06 -47.72
C ALA A 480 -0.92 -8.68 -46.55
N GLN A 481 -1.24 -7.64 -45.76
CA GLN A 481 -0.42 -7.18 -44.63
C GLN A 481 -0.76 -7.85 -43.30
N CYS A 482 -1.89 -8.57 -43.23
CA CYS A 482 -2.26 -9.40 -42.08
C CYS A 482 -2.91 -10.71 -42.56
N PRO A 483 -2.14 -11.59 -43.21
CA PRO A 483 -2.63 -12.91 -43.60
C PRO A 483 -3.09 -13.70 -42.37
N GLN A 484 -4.27 -14.31 -42.46
CA GLN A 484 -4.80 -15.21 -41.45
C GLN A 484 -4.54 -16.65 -41.87
N VAL A 485 -4.23 -17.52 -40.90
CA VAL A 485 -3.96 -18.95 -41.14
C VAL A 485 -5.26 -19.74 -41.05
N GLU A 486 -5.41 -20.80 -41.84
CA GLU A 486 -6.53 -21.71 -41.67
C GLU A 486 -6.48 -22.41 -40.30
N PRO A 487 -7.64 -22.77 -39.72
CA PRO A 487 -7.70 -23.57 -38.49
C PRO A 487 -6.80 -24.81 -38.56
N LEU A 488 -5.90 -24.96 -37.59
CA LEU A 488 -4.97 -26.08 -37.48
C LEU A 488 -5.40 -27.01 -36.35
N VAL A 489 -5.93 -28.18 -36.73
CA VAL A 489 -6.27 -29.27 -35.80
C VAL A 489 -5.19 -30.36 -35.87
N PRO A 490 -4.87 -31.03 -34.75
CA PRO A 490 -3.93 -32.14 -34.77
C PRO A 490 -4.36 -33.25 -35.73
N SER A 491 -3.46 -33.67 -36.61
CA SER A 491 -3.73 -34.69 -37.63
C SER A 491 -3.63 -36.11 -37.10
N ARG A 492 -2.82 -36.35 -36.05
CA ARG A 492 -2.71 -37.65 -35.40
C ARG A 492 -3.99 -37.94 -34.62
N LYS A 493 -4.74 -38.93 -35.11
CA LYS A 493 -5.96 -39.46 -34.47
C LYS A 493 -5.74 -40.92 -34.07
N THR A 494 -5.97 -41.21 -32.80
CA THR A 494 -6.09 -42.57 -32.26
C THR A 494 -7.39 -42.62 -31.45
N HIS A 495 -7.95 -43.80 -31.23
CA HIS A 495 -9.17 -43.95 -30.44
C HIS A 495 -9.06 -43.26 -29.07
N SER A 496 -7.95 -43.46 -28.36
CA SER A 496 -7.70 -42.86 -27.04
C SER A 496 -7.54 -41.34 -27.09
N LEU A 497 -6.97 -40.78 -28.16
CA LEU A 497 -6.91 -39.31 -28.34
C LEU A 497 -8.28 -38.72 -28.66
N GLU A 498 -9.14 -39.44 -29.38
CA GLU A 498 -10.52 -39.02 -29.62
C GLU A 498 -11.37 -39.12 -28.34
N GLU A 499 -11.17 -40.16 -27.53
CA GLU A 499 -11.77 -40.27 -26.19
C GLU A 499 -11.33 -39.13 -25.26
N MET A 500 -10.05 -38.75 -25.31
CA MET A 500 -9.53 -37.58 -24.59
C MET A 500 -10.19 -36.28 -25.07
N ASP A 501 -10.27 -36.06 -26.39
CA ASP A 501 -10.92 -34.87 -26.97
C ASP A 501 -12.42 -34.81 -26.54
N ASN A 502 -13.11 -35.96 -26.51
CA ASN A 502 -14.48 -36.09 -26.00
C ASN A 502 -14.57 -35.84 -24.48
N TYR A 503 -13.59 -36.32 -23.72
CA TYR A 503 -13.52 -36.12 -22.29
C TYR A 503 -13.38 -34.64 -21.93
N LEU A 504 -12.50 -33.92 -22.61
CA LEU A 504 -12.33 -32.46 -22.50
C LEU A 504 -13.62 -31.67 -22.78
N ALA A 505 -14.58 -32.24 -23.51
CA ALA A 505 -15.89 -31.65 -23.78
C ALA A 505 -16.98 -32.04 -22.77
N SER A 506 -16.68 -32.90 -21.80
CA SER A 506 -17.65 -33.45 -20.86
C SER A 506 -17.80 -32.64 -19.56
N ASP A 507 -18.98 -32.71 -18.95
CA ASP A 507 -19.22 -32.14 -17.60
C ASP A 507 -18.34 -32.80 -16.53
N LYS A 508 -17.93 -34.05 -16.74
CA LYS A 508 -17.03 -34.75 -15.83
C LYS A 508 -15.66 -34.04 -15.79
N PHE A 509 -15.05 -33.80 -16.95
CA PHE A 509 -13.79 -33.06 -17.01
C PHE A 509 -13.95 -31.65 -16.45
N ARG A 510 -15.04 -30.94 -16.79
CA ARG A 510 -15.35 -29.62 -16.22
C ARG A 510 -15.30 -29.63 -14.70
N ASN A 511 -15.99 -30.56 -14.04
CA ASN A 511 -16.04 -30.62 -12.58
C ASN A 511 -14.70 -31.00 -11.95
N GLU A 512 -13.94 -31.90 -12.57
CA GLU A 512 -12.60 -32.25 -12.10
C GLU A 512 -11.62 -31.09 -12.25
N SER A 513 -11.62 -30.40 -13.39
CA SER A 513 -10.76 -29.25 -13.68
C SER A 513 -11.06 -28.08 -12.72
N ILE A 514 -12.34 -27.82 -12.40
CA ILE A 514 -12.71 -26.86 -11.34
C ILE A 514 -12.08 -27.23 -10.01
N ALA A 515 -12.17 -28.51 -9.60
CA ALA A 515 -11.62 -28.95 -8.32
C ALA A 515 -10.09 -28.82 -8.28
N ARG A 516 -9.40 -29.15 -9.39
CA ARG A 516 -7.94 -28.99 -9.53
C ARG A 516 -7.53 -27.52 -9.43
N MET A 517 -8.19 -26.64 -10.18
CA MET A 517 -7.89 -25.21 -10.18
C MET A 517 -8.23 -24.55 -8.84
N SER A 518 -9.39 -24.87 -8.25
CA SER A 518 -9.79 -24.41 -6.91
C SER A 518 -8.78 -24.80 -5.84
N GLY A 519 -8.30 -26.05 -5.83
CA GLY A 519 -7.28 -26.47 -4.87
C GLY A 519 -5.91 -25.84 -5.10
N ALA A 520 -5.57 -25.45 -6.33
CA ALA A 520 -4.35 -24.69 -6.60
C ALA A 520 -4.43 -23.26 -6.01
N VAL A 521 -5.59 -22.61 -6.12
CA VAL A 521 -5.85 -21.29 -5.51
C VAL A 521 -5.75 -21.35 -3.98
N GLN A 522 -6.10 -22.49 -3.36
CA GLN A 522 -6.00 -22.67 -1.90
C GLN A 522 -4.58 -22.68 -1.35
N VAL A 523 -3.55 -22.84 -2.20
CA VAL A 523 -2.15 -22.75 -1.78
C VAL A 523 -1.69 -21.28 -1.89
N PRO A 524 -1.44 -20.56 -0.79
CA PRO A 524 -1.15 -19.12 -0.82
C PRO A 524 0.33 -18.84 -1.13
N SER A 525 0.78 -19.22 -2.33
CA SER A 525 2.16 -19.12 -2.84
C SER A 525 2.65 -17.67 -3.07
N GLN A 526 2.49 -16.80 -2.07
CA GLN A 526 2.76 -15.37 -2.18
C GLN A 526 4.26 -15.06 -2.21
N SER A 527 4.70 -14.17 -3.11
CA SER A 527 6.06 -13.63 -3.15
C SER A 527 6.10 -12.15 -2.73
N TYR A 528 7.20 -11.71 -2.11
CA TYR A 528 7.35 -10.34 -1.58
C TYR A 528 8.66 -9.71 -2.03
N ASP A 529 8.66 -8.41 -2.33
CA ASP A 529 9.86 -7.66 -2.78
C ASP A 529 11.05 -7.75 -1.79
N ASP A 530 10.77 -8.03 -0.52
CA ASP A 530 11.74 -8.12 0.57
C ASP A 530 12.05 -9.57 1.01
N LEU A 531 11.74 -10.57 0.16
CA LEU A 531 12.09 -11.96 0.46
C LEU A 531 13.60 -12.13 0.65
N GLY A 532 13.97 -12.76 1.77
CA GLY A 532 15.35 -13.11 2.07
C GLY A 532 15.85 -14.29 1.23
N PRO A 533 17.10 -14.73 1.45
CA PRO A 533 17.67 -15.87 0.74
C PRO A 533 16.85 -17.17 0.92
N ILE A 534 16.79 -17.98 -0.14
CA ILE A 534 16.16 -19.31 -0.11
C ILE A 534 16.86 -20.19 0.94
N GLY A 535 16.05 -20.88 1.76
CA GLY A 535 16.53 -21.72 2.87
C GLY A 535 16.80 -20.96 4.18
N GLU A 536 16.80 -19.62 4.15
CA GLU A 536 16.89 -18.78 5.35
C GLU A 536 15.54 -18.12 5.67
N ASP A 537 14.87 -17.57 4.66
CA ASP A 537 13.53 -17.01 4.80
C ASP A 537 12.46 -18.09 4.64
N LYS A 538 11.73 -18.37 5.72
CA LYS A 538 10.69 -19.41 5.75
C LYS A 538 9.48 -19.07 4.90
N ARG A 539 9.32 -17.83 4.44
CA ARG A 539 8.21 -17.48 3.53
C ARG A 539 8.29 -18.25 2.22
N TRP A 540 9.47 -18.72 1.81
CA TRP A 540 9.63 -19.63 0.67
C TRP A 540 9.01 -21.02 0.89
N ASP A 541 8.81 -21.46 2.14
CA ASP A 541 8.39 -22.82 2.45
C ASP A 541 7.00 -23.17 1.87
N VAL A 542 6.16 -22.16 1.58
CA VAL A 542 4.86 -22.35 0.92
C VAL A 542 4.98 -22.99 -0.47
N MET A 543 6.14 -22.83 -1.14
CA MET A 543 6.38 -23.46 -2.44
C MET A 543 6.45 -24.98 -2.33
N TYR A 544 6.89 -25.53 -1.19
CA TYR A 544 6.82 -26.98 -0.96
C TYR A 544 5.37 -27.49 -0.90
N GLU A 545 4.44 -26.69 -0.38
CA GLU A 545 3.02 -27.04 -0.37
C GLU A 545 2.45 -27.03 -1.79
N MET A 546 2.83 -26.04 -2.61
CA MET A 546 2.44 -25.98 -4.02
C MET A 546 2.98 -27.19 -4.78
N GLU A 547 4.26 -27.50 -4.63
CA GLU A 547 4.88 -28.68 -5.24
C GLU A 547 4.18 -29.99 -4.85
N ALA A 548 3.87 -30.17 -3.56
CA ALA A 548 3.16 -31.34 -3.07
C ALA A 548 1.74 -31.43 -3.63
N TYR A 549 1.07 -30.28 -3.80
CA TYR A 549 -0.25 -30.22 -4.44
C TYR A 549 -0.16 -30.64 -5.92
N LEU A 550 0.83 -30.15 -6.66
CA LEU A 550 1.05 -30.51 -8.07
C LEU A 550 1.37 -32.00 -8.22
N GLU A 551 2.26 -32.57 -7.39
CA GLU A 551 2.61 -34.00 -7.41
C GLU A 551 1.41 -34.89 -7.17
N LYS A 552 0.58 -34.55 -6.18
CA LYS A 552 -0.65 -35.27 -5.88
C LYS A 552 -1.68 -35.18 -7.00
N THR A 553 -1.78 -34.01 -7.65
CA THR A 553 -2.82 -33.72 -8.64
C THR A 553 -2.49 -34.26 -10.03
N PHE A 554 -1.21 -34.35 -10.38
CA PHE A 554 -0.71 -34.78 -11.69
C PHE A 554 0.28 -35.95 -11.58
N PRO A 555 -0.18 -37.12 -11.10
CA PRO A 555 0.70 -38.27 -10.88
C PRO A 555 1.28 -38.87 -12.16
N LEU A 556 0.58 -38.80 -13.31
CA LEU A 556 1.13 -39.29 -14.57
C LEU A 556 2.24 -38.38 -15.08
N VAL A 557 2.08 -37.05 -14.99
CA VAL A 557 3.15 -36.10 -15.30
C VAL A 557 4.40 -36.41 -14.46
N HIS A 558 4.26 -36.52 -13.15
CA HIS A 558 5.38 -36.73 -12.23
C HIS A 558 6.06 -38.09 -12.39
N SER A 559 5.35 -39.11 -12.89
CA SER A 559 5.91 -40.44 -13.13
C SER A 559 6.47 -40.61 -14.54
N ALA A 560 5.95 -39.89 -15.54
CA ALA A 560 6.35 -40.03 -16.93
C ALA A 560 7.43 -39.02 -17.38
N LEU A 561 7.44 -37.80 -16.81
CA LEU A 561 8.41 -36.76 -17.16
C LEU A 561 9.59 -36.77 -16.17
N GLN A 562 10.75 -36.34 -16.65
CA GLN A 562 11.89 -36.08 -15.77
C GLN A 562 11.72 -34.70 -15.12
N LEU A 563 11.56 -34.67 -13.79
CA LEU A 563 11.55 -33.44 -13.00
C LEU A 563 12.95 -33.11 -12.47
N GLU A 564 13.42 -31.90 -12.74
CA GLU A 564 14.59 -31.28 -12.11
C GLU A 564 14.15 -30.05 -11.31
N LYS A 565 14.55 -29.99 -10.03
CA LYS A 565 14.35 -28.81 -9.19
C LYS A 565 15.56 -27.88 -9.30
N VAL A 566 15.37 -26.69 -9.85
CA VAL A 566 16.38 -25.67 -10.07
C VAL A 566 16.23 -24.57 -9.03
N ASN A 567 17.33 -24.21 -8.37
CA ASN A 567 17.33 -23.26 -7.26
C ASN A 567 16.25 -23.54 -6.20
N THR A 568 16.10 -24.82 -5.84
CA THR A 568 15.11 -25.37 -4.88
C THR A 568 13.69 -25.48 -5.41
N HIS A 569 13.05 -24.39 -5.85
CA HIS A 569 11.61 -24.34 -6.16
C HIS A 569 11.27 -24.18 -7.64
N GLY A 570 12.26 -23.94 -8.51
CA GLY A 570 12.06 -23.87 -9.96
C GLY A 570 11.81 -25.27 -10.50
N LEU A 571 10.69 -25.51 -11.16
CA LEU A 571 10.32 -26.84 -11.64
C LEU A 571 10.57 -26.95 -13.14
N LEU A 572 11.47 -27.87 -13.50
CA LEU A 572 11.77 -28.16 -14.90
C LEU A 572 11.38 -29.60 -15.24
N TYR A 573 10.26 -29.77 -15.93
CA TYR A 573 9.81 -31.08 -16.42
C TYR A 573 10.24 -31.28 -17.87
N THR A 574 10.86 -32.42 -18.18
CA THR A 574 11.24 -32.79 -19.54
C THR A 574 10.52 -34.07 -19.99
N TRP A 575 9.69 -33.96 -21.02
CA TRP A 575 9.14 -35.10 -21.75
C TRP A 575 9.98 -35.35 -23.00
N GLU A 576 10.91 -36.29 -22.90
CA GLU A 576 11.87 -36.57 -23.98
C GLU A 576 11.13 -37.07 -25.24
N GLY A 577 11.37 -36.38 -26.36
CA GLY A 577 10.82 -36.73 -27.67
C GLY A 577 11.59 -37.86 -28.32
N SER A 578 10.94 -38.61 -29.21
CA SER A 578 11.61 -39.70 -29.94
C SER A 578 12.63 -39.23 -30.98
N ASP A 579 12.56 -37.97 -31.43
CA ASP A 579 13.47 -37.38 -32.43
C ASP A 579 14.29 -36.24 -31.83
N LYS A 580 15.57 -36.52 -31.55
CA LYS A 580 16.52 -35.56 -30.96
C LYS A 580 16.98 -34.46 -31.92
N SER A 581 16.65 -34.55 -33.21
CA SER A 581 16.96 -33.49 -34.18
C SER A 581 15.97 -32.34 -34.11
N LEU A 582 14.79 -32.56 -33.51
CA LEU A 582 13.77 -31.54 -33.34
C LEU A 582 14.07 -30.68 -32.09
N LYS A 583 14.18 -29.37 -32.29
CA LYS A 583 14.29 -28.40 -31.19
C LYS A 583 13.08 -28.51 -30.23
N PRO A 584 13.26 -28.43 -28.91
CA PRO A 584 12.15 -28.60 -27.97
C PRO A 584 11.10 -27.47 -28.06
N THR A 585 9.87 -27.81 -27.71
CA THR A 585 8.83 -26.83 -27.34
C THR A 585 8.95 -26.55 -25.85
N VAL A 586 8.98 -25.28 -25.46
CA VAL A 586 9.05 -24.86 -24.06
C VAL A 586 7.73 -24.16 -23.70
N LEU A 587 7.06 -24.65 -22.66
CA LEU A 587 5.89 -24.00 -22.07
C LEU A 587 6.28 -23.49 -20.68
N MET A 588 5.95 -22.23 -20.42
CA MET A 588 6.25 -21.53 -19.18
C MET A 588 4.94 -21.15 -18.47
N ALA A 589 5.06 -21.02 -17.15
CA ALA A 589 4.09 -20.46 -16.23
C ALA A 589 4.85 -20.16 -14.92
N HIS A 590 4.25 -19.42 -14.00
CA HIS A 590 4.83 -19.23 -12.67
C HIS A 590 3.92 -19.81 -11.57
N GLN A 591 4.54 -20.11 -10.43
CA GLN A 591 3.87 -20.74 -9.28
C GLN A 591 3.41 -19.73 -8.24
N ASP A 592 4.10 -18.59 -8.16
CA ASP A 592 3.85 -17.57 -7.16
C ASP A 592 2.67 -16.68 -7.52
N VAL A 593 2.28 -15.84 -6.58
CA VAL A 593 1.21 -14.86 -6.74
C VAL A 593 1.57 -13.59 -5.97
N VAL A 594 1.07 -12.43 -6.40
CA VAL A 594 1.22 -11.23 -5.56
C VAL A 594 0.56 -11.40 -4.18
N PRO A 595 1.07 -10.71 -3.15
CA PRO A 595 0.45 -10.72 -1.83
C PRO A 595 -0.97 -10.17 -1.84
N VAL A 596 -1.79 -10.66 -0.91
CA VAL A 596 -3.08 -10.02 -0.58
C VAL A 596 -2.87 -9.09 0.59
N ALA A 597 -3.13 -7.80 0.38
CA ALA A 597 -3.06 -6.82 1.45
C ALA A 597 -4.18 -7.07 2.47
N GLU A 598 -3.85 -7.17 3.76
CA GLU A 598 -4.84 -7.45 4.81
C GLU A 598 -5.99 -6.43 4.80
N ALA A 599 -5.68 -5.15 4.57
CA ALA A 599 -6.66 -4.07 4.46
C ALA A 599 -7.68 -4.23 3.31
N THR A 600 -7.40 -5.09 2.33
CA THR A 600 -8.31 -5.37 1.22
C THR A 600 -9.04 -6.69 1.36
N VAL A 601 -8.69 -7.57 2.31
CA VAL A 601 -9.34 -8.89 2.51
C VAL A 601 -10.85 -8.75 2.67
N GLY A 602 -11.32 -7.78 3.45
CA GLY A 602 -12.76 -7.51 3.64
C GLY A 602 -13.48 -6.91 2.41
N GLN A 603 -12.74 -6.55 1.35
CA GLN A 603 -13.29 -6.08 0.09
C GLN A 603 -13.51 -7.22 -0.90
N TRP A 604 -12.93 -8.40 -0.66
CA TRP A 604 -13.14 -9.56 -1.51
C TRP A 604 -14.55 -10.12 -1.32
N THR A 605 -15.23 -10.36 -2.43
CA THR A 605 -16.53 -11.04 -2.49
C THR A 605 -16.43 -12.47 -1.93
N HIS A 606 -15.31 -13.14 -2.21
CA HIS A 606 -14.95 -14.45 -1.67
C HIS A 606 -13.51 -14.41 -1.14
N PRO A 607 -13.23 -15.02 0.04
CA PRO A 607 -11.88 -15.05 0.59
C PRO A 607 -10.80 -15.43 -0.45
N PRO A 608 -9.68 -14.71 -0.49
CA PRO A 608 -8.73 -14.72 -1.60
C PRO A 608 -8.08 -16.09 -1.86
N PHE A 609 -8.01 -16.97 -0.85
CA PHE A 609 -7.42 -18.31 -0.97
C PHE A 609 -8.44 -19.42 -0.66
N GLU A 610 -9.75 -19.16 -0.78
CA GLU A 610 -10.76 -20.21 -0.68
C GLU A 610 -10.84 -21.06 -1.96
N GLY A 611 -10.51 -20.47 -3.11
CA GLY A 611 -10.74 -21.11 -4.42
C GLY A 611 -12.23 -21.31 -4.70
N PHE A 612 -13.09 -20.39 -4.23
CA PHE A 612 -14.53 -20.56 -4.27
C PHE A 612 -15.05 -20.58 -5.70
N TYR A 613 -15.93 -21.53 -6.01
CA TYR A 613 -16.61 -21.62 -7.31
C TYR A 613 -18.08 -21.26 -7.17
N ASP A 614 -18.52 -20.19 -7.86
CA ASP A 614 -19.86 -19.61 -7.72
C ASP A 614 -20.90 -20.14 -8.73
N GLY A 615 -20.47 -20.99 -9.68
CA GLY A 615 -21.28 -21.46 -10.80
C GLY A 615 -20.74 -21.03 -12.17
N GLU A 616 -19.92 -19.97 -12.21
CA GLU A 616 -19.37 -19.39 -13.44
C GLU A 616 -17.86 -19.17 -13.32
N TYR A 617 -17.42 -18.61 -12.19
CA TYR A 617 -16.04 -18.24 -11.90
C TYR A 617 -15.45 -19.04 -10.75
N ILE A 618 -14.14 -19.26 -10.81
CA ILE A 618 -13.30 -19.67 -9.69
C ILE A 618 -12.63 -18.40 -9.17
N TRP A 619 -12.91 -18.05 -7.92
CA TRP A 619 -12.44 -16.84 -7.26
C TRP A 619 -11.22 -17.11 -6.40
N GLY A 620 -10.27 -16.18 -6.45
CA GLY A 620 -9.14 -16.12 -5.55
C GLY A 620 -7.86 -15.65 -6.23
N ARG A 621 -6.89 -15.25 -5.41
CA ARG A 621 -5.57 -14.80 -5.84
C ARG A 621 -4.84 -15.93 -6.57
N GLY A 622 -4.35 -15.63 -7.77
CA GLY A 622 -3.72 -16.60 -8.66
C GLY A 622 -4.67 -17.32 -9.60
N ALA A 623 -5.98 -17.11 -9.48
CA ALA A 623 -6.96 -17.76 -10.35
C ALA A 623 -6.75 -17.38 -11.82
N SER A 624 -6.40 -16.12 -12.10
CA SER A 624 -6.06 -15.65 -13.45
C SER A 624 -4.55 -15.50 -13.68
N ASP A 625 -3.77 -15.15 -12.65
CA ASP A 625 -2.34 -14.85 -12.78
C ASP A 625 -1.48 -15.58 -11.73
N ASP A 626 -0.82 -16.70 -12.04
CA ASP A 626 -0.80 -17.41 -13.33
C ASP A 626 -1.15 -18.90 -13.19
N LYS A 627 -1.85 -19.27 -12.11
CA LYS A 627 -2.16 -20.68 -11.86
C LYS A 627 -3.06 -21.27 -12.96
N THR A 628 -3.82 -20.45 -13.69
CA THR A 628 -4.63 -20.95 -14.82
C THR A 628 -3.78 -21.55 -15.94
N ASN A 629 -2.63 -20.96 -16.29
CA ASN A 629 -1.74 -21.53 -17.30
C ASN A 629 -0.93 -22.69 -16.72
N LEU A 630 -0.41 -22.56 -15.50
CA LEU A 630 0.29 -23.67 -14.82
C LEU A 630 -0.56 -24.94 -14.78
N MET A 631 -1.79 -24.83 -14.29
CA MET A 631 -2.74 -25.95 -14.20
C MET A 631 -3.20 -26.39 -15.60
N GLY A 632 -3.42 -25.44 -16.51
CA GLY A 632 -3.83 -25.73 -17.89
C GLY A 632 -2.80 -26.57 -18.67
N ILE A 633 -1.52 -26.26 -18.52
CA ILE A 633 -0.40 -27.00 -19.10
C ILE A 633 -0.33 -28.41 -18.50
N LEU A 634 -0.37 -28.52 -17.17
CA LEU A 634 -0.25 -29.81 -16.48
C LEU A 634 -1.44 -30.73 -16.76
N GLU A 635 -2.67 -30.21 -16.79
CA GLU A 635 -3.86 -30.98 -17.19
C GLU A 635 -3.76 -31.48 -18.62
N ALA A 636 -3.31 -30.65 -19.56
CA ALA A 636 -3.15 -31.05 -20.95
C ALA A 636 -2.12 -32.19 -21.10
N VAL A 637 -0.99 -32.09 -20.39
CA VAL A 637 0.07 -33.12 -20.45
C VAL A 637 -0.38 -34.41 -19.76
N GLU A 638 -1.01 -34.34 -18.58
CA GLU A 638 -1.56 -35.49 -17.86
C GLU A 638 -2.53 -36.29 -18.77
N LEU A 639 -3.44 -35.58 -19.44
CA LEU A 639 -4.41 -36.19 -20.36
C LEU A 639 -3.75 -36.80 -21.62
N LEU A 640 -2.72 -36.15 -22.17
CA LEU A 640 -1.98 -36.70 -23.30
C LEU A 640 -1.24 -37.99 -22.92
N ILE A 641 -0.65 -38.05 -21.72
CA ILE A 641 0.02 -39.26 -21.21
C ILE A 641 -1.01 -40.38 -21.05
N ASP A 642 -2.15 -40.11 -20.41
CA ASP A 642 -3.22 -41.09 -20.21
C ASP A 642 -3.77 -41.63 -21.54
N ALA A 643 -3.89 -40.76 -22.55
CA ALA A 643 -4.27 -41.13 -23.91
C ALA A 643 -3.18 -41.89 -24.70
N GLY A 644 -2.04 -42.18 -24.08
CA GLY A 644 -0.93 -42.91 -24.70
C GLY A 644 -0.15 -42.11 -25.76
N PHE A 645 -0.25 -40.78 -25.73
CA PHE A 645 0.55 -39.91 -26.60
C PHE A 645 2.04 -40.11 -26.31
N LYS A 646 2.85 -40.08 -27.36
CA LYS A 646 4.32 -40.11 -27.28
C LYS A 646 4.84 -39.03 -28.20
N PRO A 647 5.50 -37.98 -27.67
CA PRO A 647 5.96 -36.87 -28.48
C PRO A 647 7.15 -37.30 -29.35
N ALA A 648 7.19 -36.81 -30.58
CA ALA A 648 8.38 -36.81 -31.42
C ALA A 648 9.35 -35.70 -31.01
N ARG A 649 8.84 -34.51 -30.69
CA ARG A 649 9.59 -33.33 -30.24
C ARG A 649 9.62 -33.27 -28.73
N THR A 650 10.80 -33.07 -28.13
CA THR A 650 10.89 -32.88 -26.68
C THR A 650 10.01 -31.72 -26.20
N LEU A 651 9.19 -31.95 -25.18
CA LEU A 651 8.41 -30.93 -24.50
C LEU A 651 9.08 -30.61 -23.16
N VAL A 652 9.32 -29.32 -22.91
CA VAL A 652 9.87 -28.82 -21.66
C VAL A 652 8.83 -27.94 -20.99
N LEU A 653 8.57 -28.18 -19.72
CA LEU A 653 7.74 -27.32 -18.87
C LEU A 653 8.68 -26.62 -17.89
N SER A 654 8.75 -25.29 -17.94
CA SER A 654 9.69 -24.49 -17.16
C SER A 654 8.93 -23.53 -16.27
N PHE A 655 8.78 -23.87 -14.99
CA PHE A 655 7.93 -23.12 -14.06
C PHE A 655 8.75 -22.33 -13.04
N GLY A 656 8.61 -20.99 -13.10
CA GLY A 656 9.17 -20.04 -12.14
C GLY A 656 8.44 -20.08 -10.79
N PHE A 657 8.95 -19.36 -9.79
CA PHE A 657 8.37 -19.30 -8.44
C PHE A 657 8.55 -17.93 -7.77
N ASP A 658 8.96 -16.92 -8.54
CA ASP A 658 9.15 -15.56 -8.05
C ASP A 658 8.94 -14.51 -9.18
N GLU A 659 8.10 -14.80 -10.17
CA GLU A 659 7.84 -13.92 -11.33
C GLU A 659 7.34 -12.55 -10.87
N GLU A 660 6.45 -12.55 -9.87
CA GLU A 660 5.76 -11.36 -9.36
C GLU A 660 6.72 -10.38 -8.65
N ILE A 661 7.94 -10.84 -8.35
CA ILE A 661 9.07 -10.05 -7.85
C ILE A 661 10.26 -10.08 -8.81
N SER A 662 9.95 -10.22 -10.10
CA SER A 662 10.83 -10.16 -11.27
C SER A 662 11.67 -11.41 -11.59
N GLY A 663 11.37 -12.59 -11.07
CA GLY A 663 11.98 -13.85 -11.53
C GLY A 663 13.46 -14.03 -11.19
N GLY A 664 13.94 -13.32 -10.17
CA GLY A 664 15.35 -13.22 -9.81
C GLY A 664 15.96 -14.53 -9.29
N GLN A 665 15.14 -15.46 -8.80
CA GLN A 665 15.50 -16.75 -8.23
C GLN A 665 14.99 -17.94 -9.05
N GLY A 666 13.87 -17.80 -9.75
CA GLY A 666 13.27 -18.82 -10.59
C GLY A 666 13.79 -18.76 -12.02
N ALA A 667 13.19 -17.93 -12.87
CA ALA A 667 13.50 -17.86 -14.29
C ALA A 667 14.96 -17.53 -14.59
N SER A 668 15.59 -16.66 -13.79
CA SER A 668 17.01 -16.31 -13.96
C SER A 668 17.96 -17.51 -13.81
N HIS A 669 17.52 -18.57 -13.12
CA HIS A 669 18.28 -19.82 -12.93
C HIS A 669 17.82 -20.93 -13.86
N LEU A 670 16.53 -21.00 -14.19
CA LEU A 670 15.97 -21.97 -15.15
C LEU A 670 16.48 -21.73 -16.57
N ALA A 671 16.50 -20.48 -17.04
CA ALA A 671 16.87 -20.16 -18.41
C ALA A 671 18.34 -20.57 -18.75
N PRO A 672 19.36 -20.29 -17.90
CA PRO A 672 20.71 -20.79 -18.13
C PRO A 672 20.80 -22.31 -18.26
N VAL A 673 20.06 -23.08 -17.45
CA VAL A 673 20.03 -24.55 -17.54
C VAL A 673 19.58 -25.00 -18.93
N LEU A 674 18.56 -24.35 -19.49
CA LEU A 674 18.06 -24.66 -20.83
C LEU A 674 18.99 -24.19 -21.95
N VAL A 675 19.62 -23.02 -21.81
CA VAL A 675 20.61 -22.53 -22.77
C VAL A 675 21.85 -23.42 -22.77
N ASP A 676 22.31 -23.90 -21.62
CA ASP A 676 23.43 -24.84 -21.53
C ASP A 676 23.07 -26.19 -22.16
N ARG A 677 21.82 -26.64 -22.02
CA ARG A 677 21.34 -27.93 -22.53
C ARG A 677 21.10 -27.93 -24.04
N TYR A 678 20.46 -26.89 -24.57
CA TYR A 678 19.99 -26.82 -25.96
C TYR A 678 20.75 -25.82 -26.82
N GLY A 679 21.58 -24.97 -26.22
CA GLY A 679 22.31 -23.90 -26.89
C GLY A 679 21.46 -22.63 -27.10
N LYS A 680 22.14 -21.55 -27.51
CA LYS A 680 21.46 -20.34 -27.96
C LYS A 680 20.62 -20.63 -29.20
N GLN A 681 19.39 -20.10 -29.24
CA GLN A 681 18.41 -20.43 -30.28
C GLN A 681 18.10 -21.93 -30.37
N GLY A 682 18.26 -22.65 -29.25
CA GLY A 682 18.09 -24.09 -29.11
C GLY A 682 16.64 -24.57 -29.06
N ALA A 683 15.68 -23.73 -28.65
CA ALA A 683 14.27 -24.09 -28.60
C ALA A 683 13.50 -23.68 -29.87
N ALA A 684 12.47 -24.45 -30.23
CA ALA A 684 11.60 -24.16 -31.37
C ALA A 684 10.68 -22.97 -31.07
N VAL A 685 10.10 -22.97 -29.86
CA VAL A 685 9.14 -21.97 -29.40
C VAL A 685 9.12 -21.92 -27.87
N ILE A 686 8.83 -20.75 -27.33
CA ILE A 686 8.41 -20.52 -25.96
C ILE A 686 6.99 -19.96 -25.98
N VAL A 687 6.11 -20.51 -25.15
CA VAL A 687 4.83 -19.89 -24.80
C VAL A 687 4.81 -19.66 -23.29
N ASP A 688 4.54 -18.43 -22.88
CA ASP A 688 4.45 -17.97 -21.50
C ASP A 688 3.14 -17.21 -21.29
N GLU A 689 2.85 -16.82 -20.06
CA GLU A 689 1.72 -15.95 -19.74
C GLU A 689 1.72 -14.65 -20.56
N GLY A 690 0.55 -14.02 -20.71
CA GLY A 690 0.51 -12.66 -21.22
C GLY A 690 -0.83 -12.23 -21.80
N SER A 691 -0.79 -11.54 -22.94
CA SER A 691 -2.02 -11.00 -23.55
C SER A 691 -2.96 -12.11 -24.01
N GLY A 692 -4.24 -11.81 -24.19
CA GLY A 692 -5.27 -12.81 -24.46
C GLY A 692 -6.10 -12.51 -25.68
N VAL A 693 -7.38 -12.85 -25.58
CA VAL A 693 -8.39 -12.63 -26.61
C VAL A 693 -9.35 -11.52 -26.17
N TYR A 694 -9.59 -10.53 -27.04
CA TYR A 694 -10.50 -9.42 -26.74
C TYR A 694 -11.13 -8.81 -28.00
N GLY A 695 -12.23 -8.07 -27.82
CA GLY A 695 -12.91 -7.36 -28.89
C GLY A 695 -12.25 -6.03 -29.24
N ALA A 696 -12.08 -5.73 -30.53
CA ALA A 696 -11.67 -4.43 -31.03
C ALA A 696 -12.32 -4.14 -32.40
N TRP A 697 -12.80 -2.91 -32.60
CA TRP A 697 -13.34 -2.44 -33.89
C TRP A 697 -14.41 -3.35 -34.52
N GLY A 698 -15.28 -3.95 -33.70
CA GLY A 698 -16.34 -4.86 -34.17
C GLY A 698 -15.81 -6.24 -34.60
N SER A 699 -14.62 -6.65 -34.15
CA SER A 699 -14.04 -7.98 -34.38
C SER A 699 -13.40 -8.52 -33.11
N THR A 700 -13.21 -9.84 -33.03
CA THR A 700 -12.51 -10.49 -31.93
C THR A 700 -11.08 -10.82 -32.35
N PHE A 701 -10.11 -10.46 -31.51
CA PHE A 701 -8.70 -10.67 -31.76
C PHE A 701 -8.06 -11.53 -30.67
N ALA A 702 -7.33 -12.56 -31.05
CA ALA A 702 -6.28 -13.14 -30.23
C ALA A 702 -4.98 -12.39 -30.48
N VAL A 703 -4.36 -11.89 -29.42
CA VAL A 703 -3.26 -10.91 -29.51
C VAL A 703 -2.03 -11.41 -28.76
N PRO A 704 -1.39 -12.51 -29.19
CA PRO A 704 -0.18 -13.01 -28.53
C PRO A 704 0.90 -11.92 -28.45
N GLY A 705 1.42 -11.67 -27.26
CA GLY A 705 2.51 -10.73 -27.02
C GLY A 705 3.79 -11.22 -27.68
N VAL A 706 4.23 -10.52 -28.73
CA VAL A 706 5.44 -10.84 -29.50
C VAL A 706 6.62 -9.94 -29.17
N ALA A 707 6.41 -8.95 -28.30
CA ALA A 707 7.46 -8.15 -27.69
C ALA A 707 6.94 -7.54 -26.38
N GLU A 708 7.85 -6.93 -25.62
CA GLU A 708 7.58 -6.19 -24.40
C GLU A 708 8.39 -4.91 -24.39
N LYS A 709 7.86 -3.89 -23.72
CA LYS A 709 8.59 -2.65 -23.51
C LYS A 709 9.83 -2.86 -22.66
N GLY A 710 10.84 -2.02 -22.87
CA GLY A 710 11.99 -1.96 -21.97
C GLY A 710 11.62 -1.30 -20.64
N SER A 711 12.52 -1.34 -19.66
CA SER A 711 12.33 -0.73 -18.35
C SER A 711 13.63 -0.10 -17.84
N ILE A 712 13.55 1.12 -17.31
CA ILE A 712 14.68 1.72 -16.60
C ILE A 712 14.20 2.66 -15.50
N ASP A 713 14.65 2.39 -14.29
CA ASP A 713 14.59 3.34 -13.19
C ASP A 713 15.82 4.24 -13.21
N VAL A 714 15.62 5.54 -13.02
CA VAL A 714 16.71 6.49 -12.87
C VAL A 714 16.60 7.19 -11.53
N GLU A 715 17.58 6.94 -10.67
CA GLU A 715 17.77 7.69 -9.43
C GLU A 715 18.51 8.99 -9.72
N ILE A 716 17.88 10.11 -9.40
CA ILE A 716 18.47 11.45 -9.52
C ILE A 716 18.72 11.98 -8.10
N THR A 717 19.98 12.20 -7.77
CA THR A 717 20.40 12.77 -6.48
C THR A 717 20.99 14.15 -6.68
N LEU A 718 20.46 15.13 -5.95
CA LEU A 718 20.92 16.51 -5.93
C LEU A 718 21.63 16.80 -4.59
N ARG A 719 22.84 17.36 -4.68
CA ARG A 719 23.64 17.84 -3.54
C ARG A 719 23.73 19.35 -3.57
N MET A 720 23.26 20.00 -2.50
CA MET A 720 23.30 21.45 -2.33
C MET A 720 23.80 21.81 -0.92
N PRO A 721 24.20 23.07 -0.67
CA PRO A 721 24.59 23.48 0.68
C PRO A 721 23.39 23.41 1.62
N GLY A 722 23.63 22.91 2.83
CA GLY A 722 22.69 22.99 3.93
C GLY A 722 22.69 24.40 4.53
N GLY A 723 21.93 24.58 5.61
CA GLY A 723 21.90 25.86 6.31
C GLY A 723 20.67 26.04 7.20
N HIS A 724 20.63 27.18 7.86
CA HIS A 724 19.55 27.55 8.76
C HIS A 724 18.36 28.14 7.98
N SER A 725 17.15 27.62 8.17
CA SER A 725 15.97 28.06 7.39
C SER A 725 15.58 29.54 7.60
N SER A 726 16.04 30.21 8.67
CA SER A 726 15.78 31.64 8.89
C SER A 726 16.65 32.57 8.04
N ILE A 727 17.67 32.03 7.36
CA ILE A 727 18.51 32.76 6.40
C ILE A 727 18.65 31.89 5.15
N PRO A 728 17.53 31.62 4.45
CA PRO A 728 17.58 30.71 3.32
C PRO A 728 18.24 31.40 2.10
N PRO A 729 19.00 30.65 1.28
CA PRO A 729 19.33 31.10 -0.06
C PRO A 729 18.04 31.21 -0.91
N ALA A 730 18.16 31.81 -2.10
CA ALA A 730 17.01 31.93 -3.01
C ALA A 730 16.35 30.57 -3.35
N HIS A 731 17.15 29.50 -3.47
CA HIS A 731 16.68 28.13 -3.69
C HIS A 731 17.48 27.12 -2.86
N ASN A 732 16.81 26.11 -2.30
CA ASN A 732 17.42 24.97 -1.60
C ASN A 732 17.30 23.68 -2.45
N GLY A 733 17.82 22.57 -1.95
CA GLY A 733 17.80 21.27 -2.65
C GLY A 733 16.40 20.82 -3.08
N ILE A 734 15.38 20.98 -2.23
CA ILE A 734 14.00 20.60 -2.62
C ILE A 734 13.48 21.51 -3.73
N GLY A 735 13.69 22.81 -3.65
CA GLY A 735 13.24 23.76 -4.69
C GLY A 735 13.88 23.50 -6.05
N VAL A 736 15.18 23.21 -6.08
CA VAL A 736 15.89 22.87 -7.33
C VAL A 736 15.48 21.50 -7.87
N MET A 737 15.31 20.50 -6.99
CA MET A 737 14.80 19.19 -7.41
C MET A 737 13.36 19.29 -7.96
N ALA A 738 12.49 20.08 -7.32
CA ALA A 738 11.14 20.31 -7.79
C ALA A 738 11.12 20.97 -9.18
N GLU A 739 12.04 21.90 -9.46
CA GLU A 739 12.20 22.47 -10.81
C GLU A 739 12.64 21.40 -11.82
N LEU A 740 13.58 20.52 -11.46
CA LEU A 740 14.02 19.43 -12.33
C LEU A 740 12.89 18.43 -12.60
N ILE A 741 12.13 18.02 -11.57
CA ILE A 741 10.97 17.13 -11.73
C ILE A 741 9.91 17.78 -12.62
N THR A 742 9.57 19.06 -12.36
CA THR A 742 8.62 19.82 -13.19
C THR A 742 9.10 19.87 -14.64
N MET A 743 10.41 20.04 -14.87
CA MET A 743 10.99 20.05 -16.21
C MET A 743 10.92 18.66 -16.86
N ILE A 744 11.16 17.57 -16.12
CA ILE A 744 11.02 16.19 -16.61
C ILE A 744 9.57 15.92 -17.04
N GLU A 745 8.60 16.23 -16.19
CA GLU A 745 7.17 16.01 -16.50
C GLU A 745 6.65 16.91 -17.63
N ALA A 746 7.16 18.14 -17.74
CA ALA A 746 6.83 19.05 -18.84
C ALA A 746 7.44 18.62 -20.18
N ASN A 747 8.34 17.64 -20.20
CA ASN A 747 8.98 17.10 -21.39
C ASN A 747 8.64 15.60 -21.58
N PRO A 748 7.37 15.22 -21.81
CA PRO A 748 7.01 13.83 -22.09
C PRO A 748 7.63 13.33 -23.40
N TYR A 749 7.67 12.01 -23.58
CA TYR A 749 8.05 11.42 -24.87
C TYR A 749 6.87 11.55 -25.85
N GLU A 750 7.18 11.88 -27.10
CA GLU A 750 6.16 11.98 -28.15
C GLU A 750 5.80 10.57 -28.65
N PRO A 751 4.52 10.25 -28.89
CA PRO A 751 4.13 8.96 -29.42
C PRO A 751 4.77 8.65 -30.78
N ARG A 752 5.33 7.45 -30.93
CA ARG A 752 6.01 7.00 -32.14
C ARG A 752 5.78 5.52 -32.40
N LEU A 753 5.24 5.20 -33.57
CA LEU A 753 5.11 3.83 -34.05
C LEU A 753 6.29 3.52 -34.96
N TYR A 754 7.34 2.94 -34.39
CA TYR A 754 8.44 2.37 -35.18
C TYR A 754 7.95 1.16 -35.97
N SER A 755 8.56 0.88 -37.12
CA SER A 755 8.21 -0.25 -37.99
C SER A 755 8.29 -1.61 -37.29
N GLU A 756 9.14 -1.70 -36.26
CA GLU A 756 9.35 -2.86 -35.40
C GLU A 756 8.26 -3.04 -34.34
N ASN A 757 7.53 -1.97 -33.97
CA ASN A 757 6.55 -2.01 -32.88
C ASN A 757 5.35 -2.90 -33.27
N PRO A 758 5.05 -3.99 -32.53
CA PRO A 758 3.99 -4.93 -32.88
C PRO A 758 2.59 -4.33 -33.00
N TYR A 759 2.32 -3.22 -32.28
CA TYR A 759 1.05 -2.53 -32.37
C TYR A 759 0.77 -1.99 -33.78
N LEU A 760 1.81 -1.70 -34.58
CA LEU A 760 1.64 -1.38 -36.00
C LEU A 760 1.08 -2.57 -36.79
N GLY A 761 1.51 -3.80 -36.48
CA GLY A 761 0.95 -5.03 -37.03
C GLY A 761 -0.52 -5.21 -36.64
N PHE A 762 -0.86 -4.98 -35.36
CA PHE A 762 -2.24 -4.99 -34.88
C PHE A 762 -3.15 -4.00 -35.63
N LEU A 763 -2.69 -2.75 -35.83
CA LEU A 763 -3.41 -1.75 -36.62
C LEU A 763 -3.60 -2.16 -38.08
N LYS A 764 -2.61 -2.81 -38.71
CA LYS A 764 -2.72 -3.35 -40.07
C LYS A 764 -3.77 -4.46 -40.14
N CYS A 765 -3.83 -5.35 -39.16
CA CYS A 765 -4.85 -6.38 -39.05
C CYS A 765 -6.26 -5.79 -38.89
N GLY A 766 -6.43 -4.82 -37.99
CA GLY A 766 -7.69 -4.10 -37.83
C GLY A 766 -8.14 -3.41 -39.12
N ALA A 767 -7.22 -2.73 -39.82
CA ALA A 767 -7.54 -2.12 -41.10
C ALA A 767 -7.92 -3.16 -42.17
N ALA A 768 -7.30 -4.33 -42.19
CA ALA A 768 -7.57 -5.36 -43.18
C ALA A 768 -8.95 -6.02 -42.97
N HIS A 769 -9.31 -6.32 -41.73
CA HIS A 769 -10.38 -7.27 -41.44
C HIS A 769 -11.54 -6.70 -40.62
N SER A 770 -11.35 -5.59 -39.90
CA SER A 770 -12.38 -5.09 -38.98
C SER A 770 -13.35 -4.09 -39.63
N PRO A 771 -14.67 -4.28 -39.43
CA PRO A 771 -15.70 -3.44 -40.05
C PRO A 771 -15.72 -2.02 -39.47
N GLU A 772 -15.44 -1.86 -38.18
CA GLU A 772 -15.52 -0.56 -37.48
C GLU A 772 -14.16 0.13 -37.35
N PHE A 773 -13.15 -0.30 -38.11
CA PHE A 773 -11.81 0.28 -38.00
C PHE A 773 -11.80 1.77 -38.39
N PRO A 774 -11.20 2.67 -37.58
CA PRO A 774 -11.30 4.11 -37.78
C PRO A 774 -10.83 4.59 -39.16
N PRO A 775 -11.67 5.34 -39.93
CA PRO A 775 -11.34 5.77 -41.30
C PRO A 775 -10.06 6.59 -41.41
N LYS A 776 -9.75 7.39 -40.38
CA LYS A 776 -8.55 8.23 -40.35
C LYS A 776 -7.28 7.40 -40.15
N LEU A 777 -7.31 6.37 -39.30
CA LEU A 777 -6.20 5.43 -39.16
C LEU A 777 -5.99 4.65 -40.46
N ARG A 778 -7.08 4.17 -41.07
CA ARG A 778 -7.06 3.48 -42.37
C ARG A 778 -6.37 4.28 -43.46
N LYS A 779 -6.60 5.60 -43.49
CA LYS A 779 -5.97 6.53 -44.44
C LYS A 779 -4.49 6.79 -44.14
N LEU A 780 -4.08 6.80 -42.87
CA LEU A 780 -2.72 7.12 -42.46
C LEU A 780 -1.76 5.93 -42.58
N LEU A 781 -2.23 4.72 -42.27
CA LEU A 781 -1.43 3.49 -42.23
C LEU A 781 -0.55 3.26 -43.48
N PRO A 782 -1.04 3.37 -44.71
CA PRO A 782 -0.23 3.02 -45.88
C PRO A 782 0.86 4.04 -46.20
N THR A 783 0.67 5.28 -45.73
CA THR A 783 1.64 6.38 -45.85
C THR A 783 2.64 6.41 -44.71
N HIS A 784 2.44 5.58 -43.67
CA HIS A 784 3.34 5.53 -42.53
C HIS A 784 4.71 5.01 -42.95
N ARG A 785 5.73 5.73 -42.50
CA ARG A 785 7.15 5.43 -42.64
C ARG A 785 7.79 5.87 -41.33
N ASP A 786 8.84 5.18 -40.92
CA ASP A 786 9.61 5.59 -39.75
C ASP A 786 10.01 7.05 -39.92
N ALA A 787 9.49 7.89 -39.01
CA ALA A 787 9.66 9.32 -39.11
C ALA A 787 11.13 9.65 -38.89
N ALA A 788 11.75 10.41 -39.82
CA ALA A 788 13.04 11.03 -39.55
C ALA A 788 12.95 11.86 -38.25
N CYS A 789 14.04 11.90 -37.46
CA CYS A 789 14.13 12.30 -36.04
C CYS A 789 13.39 13.56 -35.56
N HIS A 790 12.78 14.38 -36.43
CA HIS A 790 12.11 15.64 -36.07
C HIS A 790 10.68 15.81 -36.62
N LYS A 791 10.10 14.83 -37.31
CA LYS A 791 8.71 14.91 -37.79
C LYS A 791 7.76 14.19 -36.84
N LYS A 792 6.65 14.83 -36.48
CA LYS A 792 5.58 14.21 -35.69
C LYS A 792 5.01 13.01 -36.45
N ASP A 793 4.89 11.87 -35.76
CA ASP A 793 4.24 10.67 -36.29
C ASP A 793 2.72 10.85 -36.25
N LYS A 794 2.14 11.18 -37.40
CA LYS A 794 0.70 11.42 -37.52
C LYS A 794 -0.14 10.17 -37.24
N LEU A 795 0.39 8.98 -37.51
CA LEU A 795 -0.32 7.73 -37.24
C LEU A 795 -0.34 7.48 -35.74
N ALA A 796 0.81 7.55 -35.07
CA ALA A 796 0.91 7.37 -33.63
C ALA A 796 0.05 8.39 -32.87
N LEU A 797 0.08 9.67 -33.25
CA LEU A 797 -0.75 10.71 -32.65
C LEU A 797 -2.26 10.47 -32.84
N GLU A 798 -2.67 9.87 -33.96
CA GLU A 798 -4.07 9.53 -34.18
C GLU A 798 -4.46 8.29 -33.37
N ALA A 799 -3.61 7.27 -33.33
CA ALA A 799 -3.84 6.04 -32.56
C ALA A 799 -3.90 6.31 -31.06
N ALA A 800 -3.09 7.25 -30.55
CA ALA A 800 -3.05 7.64 -29.14
C ALA A 800 -4.39 8.22 -28.63
N LYS A 801 -5.28 8.66 -29.52
CA LYS A 801 -6.62 9.15 -29.14
C LYS A 801 -7.56 8.06 -28.63
N ALA A 802 -7.20 6.79 -28.81
CA ALA A 802 -7.94 5.67 -28.24
C ALA A 802 -7.83 5.60 -26.70
N GLY A 803 -6.91 6.34 -26.10
CA GLY A 803 -6.72 6.43 -24.65
C GLY A 803 -5.27 6.16 -24.24
N ASP A 804 -4.96 6.45 -22.98
CA ASP A 804 -3.59 6.33 -22.47
C ASP A 804 -3.08 4.88 -22.47
N ALA A 805 -3.95 3.90 -22.16
CA ALA A 805 -3.62 2.48 -22.23
C ALA A 805 -3.07 2.08 -23.62
N ILE A 806 -3.63 2.64 -24.69
CA ILE A 806 -3.18 2.40 -26.06
C ILE A 806 -1.95 3.25 -26.41
N LYS A 807 -1.97 4.55 -26.06
CA LYS A 807 -0.86 5.48 -26.33
C LYS A 807 0.47 4.95 -25.81
N TYR A 808 0.50 4.38 -24.60
CA TYR A 808 1.73 3.92 -23.97
C TYR A 808 2.25 2.58 -24.51
N LEU A 809 1.53 1.90 -25.40
CA LEU A 809 2.09 0.78 -26.18
C LEU A 809 3.17 1.25 -27.17
N PHE A 810 3.11 2.51 -27.62
CA PHE A 810 4.06 3.06 -28.60
C PHE A 810 4.63 4.41 -28.17
N THR A 811 4.75 4.61 -26.85
CA THR A 811 5.34 5.81 -26.26
C THR A 811 6.15 5.41 -25.04
N THR A 812 7.38 5.92 -24.90
CA THR A 812 8.13 5.76 -23.66
C THR A 812 7.39 6.49 -22.54
N SER A 813 7.02 5.77 -21.47
CA SER A 813 6.41 6.40 -20.30
C SER A 813 7.49 6.95 -19.37
N LEU A 814 7.12 7.93 -18.56
CA LEU A 814 7.93 8.44 -17.47
C LEU A 814 7.04 8.68 -16.26
N ALA A 815 7.51 8.35 -15.06
CA ALA A 815 6.79 8.55 -13.81
C ALA A 815 7.78 8.81 -12.66
N PRO A 816 7.78 10.00 -12.04
CA PRO A 816 8.51 10.25 -10.79
C PRO A 816 7.73 9.65 -9.61
N ASP A 817 8.18 8.51 -9.10
CA ASP A 817 7.38 7.71 -8.16
C ASP A 817 7.77 7.93 -6.70
N VAL A 818 9.06 8.14 -6.42
CA VAL A 818 9.59 8.23 -5.05
C VAL A 818 10.48 9.45 -4.90
N ILE A 819 10.21 10.33 -3.94
CA ILE A 819 11.03 11.49 -3.61
C ILE A 819 11.39 11.53 -2.12
N SER A 820 12.63 11.94 -1.79
CA SER A 820 13.10 12.12 -0.42
C SER A 820 14.04 13.33 -0.29
N GLY A 821 13.98 14.03 0.84
CA GLY A 821 14.86 15.16 1.16
C GLY A 821 14.37 15.96 2.36
N GLY A 822 15.30 16.43 3.20
CA GLY A 822 14.99 17.16 4.43
C GLY A 822 14.86 16.23 5.65
N VAL A 823 15.21 16.76 6.83
CA VAL A 823 15.15 16.01 8.10
C VAL A 823 14.27 16.72 9.13
N LYS A 824 14.24 18.07 9.12
CA LYS A 824 13.43 18.89 10.02
C LYS A 824 13.18 20.28 9.40
N SER A 825 12.20 21.01 9.92
CA SER A 825 11.71 22.28 9.34
C SER A 825 12.75 23.42 9.29
N ASN A 826 13.69 23.47 10.24
CA ASN A 826 14.66 24.57 10.35
C ASN A 826 16.06 24.27 9.76
N ALA A 827 16.20 23.16 9.04
CA ALA A 827 17.46 22.78 8.36
C ALA A 827 17.23 22.56 6.87
N LEU A 828 17.96 23.29 6.04
CA LEU A 828 17.92 23.12 4.59
C LEU A 828 18.58 21.79 4.19
N PRO A 829 17.96 21.01 3.29
CA PRO A 829 18.46 19.69 2.90
C PRO A 829 19.74 19.78 2.08
N GLU A 830 20.74 18.99 2.47
CA GLU A 830 22.02 18.85 1.75
C GLU A 830 21.97 17.81 0.63
N ARG A 831 21.01 16.90 0.70
CA ARG A 831 20.79 15.82 -0.26
C ARG A 831 19.29 15.62 -0.48
N THR A 832 18.88 15.69 -1.74
CA THR A 832 17.51 15.39 -2.19
C THR A 832 17.58 14.34 -3.29
N ARG A 833 16.72 13.33 -3.26
CA ARG A 833 16.71 12.22 -4.21
C ARG A 833 15.31 12.03 -4.79
N VAL A 834 15.22 11.70 -6.07
CA VAL A 834 14.00 11.21 -6.73
C VAL A 834 14.31 9.96 -7.55
N LEU A 835 13.38 9.01 -7.60
CA LEU A 835 13.40 7.85 -8.49
C LEU A 835 12.36 8.08 -9.60
N VAL A 836 12.78 7.94 -10.85
CA VAL A 836 11.91 8.11 -12.02
C VAL A 836 11.88 6.83 -12.84
N ASN A 837 10.73 6.15 -12.88
CA ASN A 837 10.51 4.96 -13.68
C ASN A 837 10.25 5.33 -15.15
N HIS A 838 10.74 4.50 -16.07
CA HIS A 838 10.45 4.60 -17.49
C HIS A 838 10.15 3.22 -18.07
N ARG A 839 9.09 3.11 -18.87
CA ARG A 839 8.87 1.97 -19.78
C ARG A 839 9.21 2.37 -21.20
N VAL A 840 10.27 1.81 -21.75
CA VAL A 840 10.89 2.20 -23.03
C VAL A 840 10.11 1.61 -24.22
N ASN A 841 9.79 2.43 -25.20
CA ASN A 841 9.08 2.04 -26.43
C ASN A 841 9.91 1.05 -27.27
N ILE A 842 9.24 0.17 -28.02
CA ILE A 842 9.90 -0.65 -29.04
C ILE A 842 10.47 0.27 -30.13
N GLY A 843 11.74 0.10 -30.46
CA GLY A 843 12.49 0.96 -31.38
C GLY A 843 13.23 2.13 -30.70
N GLU A 844 13.11 2.27 -29.38
CA GLU A 844 13.92 3.17 -28.55
C GLU A 844 14.81 2.36 -27.59
N HIS A 845 15.77 3.01 -26.95
CA HIS A 845 16.74 2.36 -26.06
C HIS A 845 16.81 3.02 -24.69
N SER A 846 17.32 2.29 -23.69
CA SER A 846 17.57 2.90 -22.37
C SER A 846 18.54 4.09 -22.47
N SER A 847 19.42 4.11 -23.47
CA SER A 847 20.31 5.24 -23.77
C SER A 847 19.57 6.51 -24.15
N ASP A 848 18.39 6.42 -24.79
CA ASP A 848 17.60 7.61 -25.17
C ASP A 848 17.02 8.29 -23.92
N VAL A 849 16.57 7.48 -22.95
CA VAL A 849 16.13 7.96 -21.63
C VAL A 849 17.30 8.63 -20.89
N LYS A 850 18.46 7.95 -20.85
CA LYS A 850 19.68 8.47 -20.21
C LYS A 850 20.10 9.81 -20.82
N ALA A 851 20.12 9.92 -22.15
CA ALA A 851 20.49 11.15 -22.85
C ALA A 851 19.51 12.29 -22.51
N LYS A 852 18.20 12.05 -22.60
CA LYS A 852 17.19 13.07 -22.32
C LYS A 852 17.25 13.57 -20.87
N LEU A 853 17.35 12.68 -19.89
CA LEU A 853 17.46 13.10 -18.48
C LEU A 853 18.77 13.84 -18.21
N THR A 854 19.87 13.46 -18.88
CA THR A 854 21.13 14.19 -18.80
C THR A 854 20.97 15.62 -19.32
N ASP A 855 20.33 15.82 -20.48
CA ASP A 855 20.10 17.16 -21.06
C ASP A 855 19.25 18.06 -20.14
N LEU A 856 18.20 17.50 -19.53
CA LEU A 856 17.34 18.22 -18.58
C LEU A 856 18.09 18.56 -17.30
N ALA A 857 18.85 17.61 -16.75
CA ALA A 857 19.69 17.83 -15.58
C ALA A 857 20.77 18.89 -15.86
N GLU A 858 21.43 18.86 -17.01
CA GLU A 858 22.39 19.88 -17.43
C GLU A 858 21.77 21.27 -17.53
N THR A 859 20.53 21.37 -18.00
CA THR A 859 19.81 22.65 -18.11
C THR A 859 19.60 23.26 -16.72
N VAL A 860 19.17 22.46 -15.74
CA VAL A 860 19.02 22.90 -14.35
C VAL A 860 20.39 23.17 -13.72
N ALA A 861 21.39 22.32 -13.97
CA ALA A 861 22.73 22.47 -13.43
C ALA A 861 23.42 23.76 -13.89
N LYS A 862 23.26 24.15 -15.17
CA LYS A 862 23.76 25.43 -15.71
C LYS A 862 23.15 26.64 -14.99
N LYS A 863 21.86 26.57 -14.64
CA LYS A 863 21.16 27.65 -13.91
C LYS A 863 21.69 27.83 -12.48
N TYR A 864 22.03 26.73 -11.80
CA TYR A 864 22.42 26.72 -10.39
C TYR A 864 23.92 26.51 -10.15
N ASN A 865 24.73 26.53 -11.21
CA ASN A 865 26.18 26.28 -11.15
C ASN A 865 26.54 24.96 -10.45
N LEU A 866 25.85 23.88 -10.85
CA LEU A 866 26.05 22.52 -10.33
C LEU A 866 26.86 21.68 -11.32
N THR A 867 27.60 20.71 -10.80
CA THR A 867 28.29 19.68 -11.60
C THR A 867 27.31 18.55 -11.93
N VAL A 868 27.36 17.96 -13.12
CA VAL A 868 26.50 16.81 -13.50
C VAL A 868 27.35 15.54 -13.59
N HIS A 869 26.93 14.51 -12.86
CA HIS A 869 27.48 13.16 -12.88
C HIS A 869 26.43 12.20 -13.45
N ALA A 870 26.31 12.12 -14.77
CA ALA A 870 25.26 11.35 -15.42
C ALA A 870 25.76 9.97 -15.87
N PHE A 871 25.24 8.91 -15.24
CA PHE A 871 25.50 7.51 -15.61
C PHE A 871 26.99 7.13 -15.64
N THR A 872 27.79 7.76 -14.77
CA THR A 872 29.20 7.43 -14.53
C THR A 872 29.36 6.68 -13.21
N ASN A 873 30.55 6.12 -12.97
CA ASN A 873 30.93 5.54 -11.68
C ASN A 873 31.38 6.60 -10.65
N GLU A 874 31.19 7.89 -10.96
CA GLU A 874 31.60 8.97 -10.07
C GLU A 874 30.69 9.05 -8.84
N ALA A 875 31.29 9.38 -7.70
CA ALA A 875 30.55 9.60 -6.46
C ALA A 875 29.85 10.96 -6.48
N GLU A 876 28.79 11.10 -5.69
CA GLU A 876 28.14 12.38 -5.46
C GLU A 876 29.15 13.40 -4.91
N THR A 877 29.24 14.59 -5.52
CA THR A 877 30.08 15.68 -5.02
C THR A 877 29.21 16.83 -4.47
N PRO A 878 29.74 17.71 -3.62
CA PRO A 878 29.04 18.94 -3.26
C PRO A 878 28.67 19.74 -4.52
N LEU A 879 27.50 20.41 -4.50
CA LEU A 879 26.99 21.17 -5.65
C LEU A 879 26.91 20.34 -6.93
N SER A 880 26.20 19.21 -6.89
CA SER A 880 26.06 18.32 -8.04
C SER A 880 24.67 17.73 -8.23
N ILE A 881 24.37 17.30 -9.46
CA ILE A 881 23.26 16.41 -9.81
C ILE A 881 23.88 15.11 -10.30
N THR A 882 23.54 14.00 -9.66
CA THR A 882 24.02 12.66 -10.02
C THR A 882 22.85 11.82 -10.53
N LEU A 883 22.98 11.21 -11.71
CA LEU A 883 21.98 10.33 -12.30
C LEU A 883 22.54 8.91 -12.35
N LYS A 884 21.82 7.95 -11.78
CA LYS A 884 22.20 6.53 -11.79
C LYS A 884 21.05 5.69 -12.32
N ALA A 885 21.37 4.77 -13.22
CA ALA A 885 20.40 3.76 -13.67
C ALA A 885 20.25 2.69 -12.59
N GLY A 886 19.02 2.23 -12.38
CA GLY A 886 18.71 1.11 -11.50
C GLY A 886 19.35 -0.20 -11.98
N PRO A 887 19.56 -1.16 -11.07
CA PRO A 887 20.24 -2.42 -11.39
C PRO A 887 19.47 -3.30 -12.37
N LEU A 888 18.14 -3.14 -12.45
CA LEU A 888 17.24 -3.93 -13.31
C LEU A 888 16.91 -3.23 -14.63
N THR A 889 17.88 -2.51 -15.21
CA THR A 889 17.70 -1.88 -16.53
C THR A 889 17.49 -2.96 -17.60
N LEU A 890 16.40 -2.86 -18.35
CA LEU A 890 15.99 -3.79 -19.39
C LEU A 890 15.78 -3.06 -20.71
N GLU A 891 16.48 -3.48 -21.76
CA GLU A 891 16.17 -3.02 -23.13
C GLU A 891 14.84 -3.61 -23.61
N PRO A 892 14.13 -2.97 -24.57
CA PRO A 892 12.94 -3.57 -25.15
C PRO A 892 13.19 -4.99 -25.67
N ALA A 893 12.20 -5.87 -25.49
CA ALA A 893 12.36 -7.27 -25.87
C ALA A 893 12.56 -7.40 -27.40
N PRO A 894 13.40 -8.34 -27.85
CA PRO A 894 13.47 -8.68 -29.27
C PRO A 894 12.08 -9.05 -29.81
N VAL A 895 11.74 -8.54 -30.99
CA VAL A 895 10.43 -8.79 -31.59
C VAL A 895 10.39 -10.18 -32.19
N THR A 896 9.47 -11.01 -31.70
CA THR A 896 9.23 -12.37 -32.23
C THR A 896 8.76 -12.30 -33.68
N PRO A 897 9.32 -13.11 -34.60
CA PRO A 897 8.86 -13.16 -35.98
C PRO A 897 7.42 -13.67 -36.10
N THR A 898 6.59 -12.93 -36.84
CA THR A 898 5.16 -13.20 -37.03
C THR A 898 4.80 -13.61 -38.46
N SER A 899 5.78 -14.10 -39.24
CA SER A 899 5.51 -14.58 -40.59
C SER A 899 4.65 -15.84 -40.55
N VAL A 900 3.69 -15.91 -41.46
CA VAL A 900 2.85 -17.10 -41.71
C VAL A 900 3.13 -17.72 -43.08
N GLU A 901 4.23 -17.32 -43.71
CA GLU A 901 4.70 -17.97 -44.93
C GLU A 901 5.35 -19.32 -44.57
N GLY A 902 4.68 -20.43 -44.92
CA GLY A 902 5.10 -21.77 -44.54
C GLY A 902 4.67 -22.17 -43.13
N VAL A 903 5.31 -23.20 -42.57
CA VAL A 903 5.05 -23.67 -41.20
C VAL A 903 6.05 -22.98 -40.26
N THR A 904 5.55 -22.01 -39.48
CA THR A 904 6.31 -21.28 -38.47
C THR A 904 5.67 -21.45 -37.09
N PRO A 905 6.40 -21.20 -35.99
CA PRO A 905 5.79 -21.18 -34.65
C PRO A 905 4.57 -20.26 -34.54
N TYR A 906 4.62 -19.08 -35.19
CA TYR A 906 3.50 -18.14 -35.19
C TYR A 906 2.31 -18.66 -36.01
N SER A 907 2.55 -19.35 -37.14
CA SER A 907 1.47 -19.94 -37.92
C SER A 907 0.80 -21.11 -37.20
N VAL A 908 1.58 -21.92 -36.46
CA VAL A 908 1.05 -23.01 -35.62
C VAL A 908 0.22 -22.46 -34.46
N LEU A 909 0.72 -21.45 -33.75
CA LEU A 909 -0.04 -20.74 -32.72
C LEU A 909 -1.34 -20.18 -33.30
N SER A 910 -1.25 -19.43 -34.40
CA SER A 910 -2.42 -18.79 -35.03
C SER A 910 -3.47 -19.80 -35.49
N GLY A 911 -3.04 -20.87 -36.16
CA GLY A 911 -3.92 -21.95 -36.61
C GLY A 911 -4.56 -22.70 -35.44
N THR A 912 -3.81 -22.98 -34.38
CA THR A 912 -4.32 -23.67 -33.18
C THR A 912 -5.41 -22.84 -32.50
N THR A 913 -5.16 -21.54 -32.31
CA THR A 913 -6.12 -20.63 -31.70
C THR A 913 -7.39 -20.51 -32.56
N ARG A 914 -7.25 -20.39 -33.89
CA ARG A 914 -8.40 -20.34 -34.81
C ARG A 914 -9.15 -21.66 -34.91
N ALA A 915 -8.51 -22.80 -34.65
CA ALA A 915 -9.20 -24.09 -34.56
C ALA A 915 -10.08 -24.20 -33.31
N LEU A 916 -9.69 -23.57 -32.20
CA LEU A 916 -10.49 -23.57 -30.98
C LEU A 916 -11.67 -22.59 -31.06
N TYR A 917 -11.47 -21.41 -31.66
CA TYR A 917 -12.44 -20.31 -31.61
C TYR A 917 -13.17 -20.04 -32.94
N GLY A 918 -12.76 -20.67 -34.03
CA GLY A 918 -13.33 -20.48 -35.37
C GLY A 918 -12.61 -19.42 -36.20
N THR A 919 -13.01 -19.34 -37.47
CA THR A 919 -12.35 -18.48 -38.49
C THR A 919 -12.63 -17.00 -38.34
N ASP A 920 -13.68 -16.63 -37.60
CA ASP A 920 -14.07 -15.25 -37.34
C ASP A 920 -13.13 -14.58 -36.31
N LEU A 921 -12.42 -15.38 -35.51
CA LEU A 921 -11.35 -14.91 -34.64
C LEU A 921 -10.12 -14.54 -35.48
N LEU A 922 -9.67 -13.30 -35.35
CA LEU A 922 -8.44 -12.82 -35.97
C LEU A 922 -7.25 -13.03 -35.04
N VAL A 923 -6.10 -13.42 -35.57
CA VAL A 923 -4.84 -13.47 -34.82
C VAL A 923 -3.93 -12.36 -35.30
N ALA A 924 -3.45 -11.54 -34.37
CA ALA A 924 -2.63 -10.38 -34.67
C ALA A 924 -1.52 -10.22 -33.63
N PRO A 925 -0.36 -9.67 -34.00
CA PRO A 925 0.75 -9.51 -33.05
C PRO A 925 0.41 -8.50 -31.96
N GLY A 926 0.66 -8.88 -30.72
CA GLY A 926 0.50 -8.07 -29.52
C GLY A 926 1.79 -7.47 -29.00
N LEU A 927 1.65 -6.41 -28.22
CA LEU A 927 2.73 -5.82 -27.43
C LEU A 927 2.28 -5.71 -25.99
N MET A 928 3.10 -6.17 -25.06
CA MET A 928 2.87 -6.02 -23.63
C MET A 928 3.65 -4.83 -23.07
N SER A 929 3.01 -4.11 -22.14
CA SER A 929 3.64 -2.99 -21.42
C SER A 929 4.43 -3.44 -20.19
N GLY A 930 4.04 -4.57 -19.58
CA GLY A 930 4.77 -5.26 -18.51
C GLY A 930 5.88 -6.15 -19.06
N ASN A 931 6.63 -6.78 -18.16
CA ASN A 931 7.69 -7.73 -18.47
C ASN A 931 7.45 -9.02 -17.70
N THR A 932 7.44 -10.16 -18.39
CA THR A 932 7.37 -11.50 -17.79
C THR A 932 8.77 -12.09 -17.60
N ASP A 933 8.82 -13.28 -17.02
CA ASP A 933 10.01 -14.12 -16.89
C ASP A 933 10.75 -14.40 -18.21
N THR A 934 10.06 -14.27 -19.35
CA THR A 934 10.65 -14.42 -20.70
C THR A 934 11.89 -13.56 -20.95
N ARG A 935 12.10 -12.46 -20.20
CA ARG A 935 13.31 -11.64 -20.26
C ARG A 935 14.61 -12.44 -20.05
N TYR A 936 14.55 -13.54 -19.31
CA TYR A 936 15.68 -14.43 -19.07
C TYR A 936 15.91 -15.43 -20.21
N TYR A 937 14.92 -15.65 -21.07
CA TYR A 937 14.90 -16.71 -22.08
C TYR A 937 15.17 -16.22 -23.51
N TRP A 938 15.42 -14.93 -23.74
CA TRP A 938 15.65 -14.37 -25.08
C TRP A 938 16.78 -15.06 -25.87
N ASP A 939 17.79 -15.57 -25.16
CA ASP A 939 18.90 -16.30 -25.77
C ASP A 939 18.49 -17.71 -26.24
N LEU A 940 17.42 -18.31 -25.69
CA LEU A 940 16.99 -19.67 -25.98
C LEU A 940 16.23 -19.79 -27.31
N THR A 941 15.44 -18.77 -27.69
CA THR A 941 14.77 -18.71 -29.00
C THR A 941 14.29 -17.29 -29.33
N ARG A 942 14.16 -16.96 -30.62
CA ARG A 942 13.46 -15.75 -31.09
C ARG A 942 11.94 -15.93 -31.22
N HIS A 943 11.42 -17.14 -30.98
CA HIS A 943 9.99 -17.43 -31.09
C HIS A 943 9.35 -17.51 -29.72
N ILE A 944 9.13 -16.35 -29.10
CA ILE A 944 8.57 -16.21 -27.75
C ILE A 944 7.19 -15.57 -27.86
N PHE A 945 6.16 -16.26 -27.36
CA PHE A 945 4.78 -15.79 -27.35
C PHE A 945 4.26 -15.69 -25.91
N ARG A 946 3.85 -14.49 -25.51
CA ARG A 946 3.23 -14.21 -24.22
C ARG A 946 1.73 -14.19 -24.41
N PHE A 947 1.09 -15.32 -24.16
CA PHE A 947 -0.27 -15.56 -24.61
C PHE A 947 -1.05 -16.40 -23.62
N ASN A 948 -2.09 -15.81 -23.04
CA ASN A 948 -3.12 -16.50 -22.26
C ASN A 948 -4.19 -17.01 -23.23
N PRO A 949 -4.21 -18.32 -23.55
CA PRO A 949 -5.03 -18.82 -24.65
C PRO A 949 -6.48 -19.02 -24.26
N GLY A 950 -6.79 -19.12 -22.97
CA GLY A 950 -8.16 -19.18 -22.44
C GLY A 950 -8.93 -17.90 -22.72
N TRP A 951 -10.19 -18.05 -23.11
CA TRP A 951 -11.07 -16.91 -23.34
C TRP A 951 -12.51 -17.27 -23.06
N ASP A 952 -13.19 -16.38 -22.36
CA ASP A 952 -14.63 -16.37 -22.21
C ASP A 952 -15.15 -14.98 -22.64
N PRO A 953 -16.03 -14.89 -23.66
CA PRO A 953 -16.62 -13.62 -24.05
C PRO A 953 -17.40 -12.91 -22.94
N GLU A 954 -17.88 -13.64 -21.93
CA GLU A 954 -18.65 -13.10 -20.81
C GLU A 954 -17.74 -12.59 -19.68
N GLN A 955 -16.48 -13.02 -19.65
CA GLN A 955 -15.48 -12.52 -18.70
C GLN A 955 -14.93 -11.15 -19.14
N GLU A 956 -15.11 -10.14 -18.29
CA GLU A 956 -14.53 -8.82 -18.53
C GLU A 956 -13.02 -8.80 -18.19
N GLY A 957 -12.21 -8.36 -19.15
CA GLY A 957 -10.77 -8.18 -18.98
C GLY A 957 -10.03 -9.46 -18.60
N MET A 958 -8.96 -9.33 -17.82
CA MET A 958 -8.14 -10.46 -17.35
C MET A 958 -8.59 -10.96 -15.97
N GLY A 959 -9.82 -10.68 -15.54
CA GLY A 959 -10.33 -11.21 -14.27
C GLY A 959 -9.65 -10.62 -13.03
N SER A 960 -9.41 -9.30 -13.01
CA SER A 960 -8.91 -8.57 -11.84
C SER A 960 -7.53 -9.00 -11.32
N ILE A 961 -6.59 -9.33 -12.22
CA ILE A 961 -5.19 -9.60 -11.84
C ILE A 961 -4.62 -8.51 -10.93
N HIS A 962 -3.82 -8.93 -9.94
CA HIS A 962 -3.16 -8.08 -8.94
C HIS A 962 -4.08 -7.23 -8.04
N THR A 963 -5.40 -7.36 -8.14
CA THR A 963 -6.35 -6.61 -7.30
C THR A 963 -7.34 -7.53 -6.59
N VAL A 964 -8.23 -6.93 -5.81
CA VAL A 964 -9.36 -7.58 -5.14
C VAL A 964 -10.26 -8.25 -6.17
N ASP A 965 -10.86 -9.37 -5.79
CA ASP A 965 -11.81 -10.10 -6.64
C ASP A 965 -11.19 -10.68 -7.92
N GLU A 966 -9.90 -11.05 -7.83
CA GLU A 966 -9.28 -11.87 -8.86
C GLU A 966 -10.06 -13.19 -9.05
N LYS A 967 -10.32 -13.53 -10.31
CA LYS A 967 -11.08 -14.72 -10.68
C LYS A 967 -10.81 -15.14 -12.11
N VAL A 968 -11.11 -16.40 -12.42
CA VAL A 968 -11.12 -16.92 -13.80
C VAL A 968 -12.44 -17.63 -14.07
N SER A 969 -13.03 -17.39 -15.24
CA SER A 969 -14.19 -18.16 -15.69
C SER A 969 -13.79 -19.61 -15.96
N VAL A 970 -14.67 -20.54 -15.59
CA VAL A 970 -14.45 -21.97 -15.84
C VAL A 970 -14.30 -22.25 -17.33
N LEU A 971 -15.06 -21.54 -18.18
CA LEU A 971 -14.98 -21.71 -19.62
C LEU A 971 -13.62 -21.27 -20.16
N SER A 972 -13.06 -20.16 -19.67
CA SER A 972 -11.72 -19.72 -20.04
C SER A 972 -10.67 -20.76 -19.64
N HIS A 973 -10.70 -21.24 -18.39
CA HIS A 973 -9.73 -22.24 -17.91
C HIS A 973 -9.79 -23.56 -18.71
N ILE A 974 -10.99 -24.09 -18.98
CA ILE A 974 -11.14 -25.31 -19.80
C ILE A 974 -10.62 -25.10 -21.22
N ARG A 975 -10.82 -23.90 -21.79
CA ARG A 975 -10.29 -23.55 -23.11
C ARG A 975 -8.76 -23.43 -23.09
N THR A 976 -8.15 -22.99 -21.99
CA THR A 976 -6.70 -23.04 -21.78
C THR A 976 -6.18 -24.47 -21.90
N VAL A 977 -6.79 -25.43 -21.18
CA VAL A 977 -6.39 -26.86 -21.25
C VAL A 977 -6.53 -27.41 -22.67
N LYS A 978 -7.67 -27.14 -23.32
CA LYS A 978 -7.92 -27.56 -24.72
C LYS A 978 -6.87 -26.99 -25.65
N TRP A 979 -6.57 -25.71 -25.52
CA TRP A 979 -5.58 -25.04 -26.36
C TRP A 979 -4.20 -25.65 -26.21
N TYR A 980 -3.70 -25.86 -24.98
CA TYR A 980 -2.40 -26.48 -24.76
C TYR A 980 -2.35 -27.92 -25.29
N SER A 981 -3.42 -28.70 -25.12
CA SER A 981 -3.50 -30.06 -25.67
C SER A 981 -3.37 -30.08 -27.21
N MET A 982 -3.97 -29.11 -27.89
CA MET A 982 -3.91 -28.96 -29.35
C MET A 982 -2.55 -28.41 -29.79
N PHE A 983 -2.05 -27.40 -29.09
CA PHE A 983 -0.79 -26.72 -29.40
C PHE A 983 0.40 -27.68 -29.28
N ILE A 984 0.46 -28.49 -28.21
CA ILE A 984 1.50 -29.51 -28.02
C ILE A 984 1.51 -30.47 -29.21
N ARG A 985 0.35 -31.02 -29.58
CA ARG A 985 0.24 -31.97 -30.71
C ARG A 985 0.56 -31.31 -32.07
N ASN A 986 0.09 -30.09 -32.30
CA ASN A 986 0.37 -29.36 -33.53
C ASN A 986 1.85 -29.00 -33.67
N MET A 987 2.52 -28.61 -32.59
CA MET A 987 3.97 -28.35 -32.56
C MET A 987 4.80 -29.63 -32.72
N ASP A 988 4.30 -30.76 -32.22
CA ASP A 988 4.90 -32.09 -32.43
C ASP A 988 4.86 -32.51 -33.91
N GLU A 989 3.75 -32.24 -34.58
CA GLU A 989 3.55 -32.53 -36.01
C GLU A 989 4.20 -31.49 -36.95
N ALA A 990 4.54 -30.32 -36.44
CA ALA A 990 5.10 -29.22 -37.22
C ALA A 990 6.52 -29.52 -37.73
N SER A 991 6.65 -29.63 -39.06
CA SER A 991 7.93 -29.66 -39.76
C SER A 991 8.39 -28.24 -40.09
N MET A 992 9.10 -27.62 -39.13
CA MET A 992 9.67 -26.27 -39.29
C MET A 992 11.05 -26.36 -39.94
N ALA A 993 11.32 -25.46 -40.88
CA ALA A 993 12.56 -25.40 -41.64
C ALA A 993 13.74 -24.79 -40.86
#